data_AF-A0AAW1V893-F1
#
_entry.id   AF-A0AAW1V893-F1
#
_cell.length_a   1.000
_cell.length_b   1.000
_cell.length_c   1.000
_cell.angle_alpha   90.00
_cell.angle_beta   90.00
_cell.angle_gamma   90.00
#
_symmetry.space_group_name_H-M   'P 1'
#
loop_
_entity.id
_entity.type
_entity.pdbx_description
1 polymer ?
#
loop_
_entity_poly.entity_id
_entity_poly.type
_entity_poly.pdbx_seq_one_letter_code
_entity_poly.pdbx_strand_id
1 'polypeptide(L)'
;MVDQGTTTTRHKRTRSISSYLSDSSGSTSSGKSKKRRKRKKNRSRSLSLDSSSNSSPIRPSIFSNDFCVTKDKGIAMSYICQLHPRPGALCLNKCVEMGVPPGPLLGKLKSGEDVMLENGTIVTSDQVCEPNDPGPIFIVVDCPTEEYITSLVSNKEFKKYQKFATDESMVAYVVVHFSPKRIVDDARYQSWMELFLPSTQHLILNETNSCMGSMAVHRIQHKLNMIHPDIFPLLKEHRTELTDQEQLRVHESMKSGVEEQKSNEPCINTLCTIHLRPRRGLDRSDEVRLNPKEYIQETLNIEGFSMALHDLKRKLQSQQCDVEPQEYPRILFLGTGSCIPNKTRNTSGILLETSDDQKILLDCGEGTYGQLVRFYGKQKSDEILANLNIVYVSHMHADHHIGLIGILQGRRRALKNLNQKHKPVILLAPIQLYMWLSFYNKYFEHIKNEFEFISNADLLYTGHRLSNISYNKIIGSLNMKEVNTCFVKHCPNAFGVALTFSNNSKITYSGDTMPCSELVTIGRDSDLLIHEATMEDDLEKEASIKFHSTTTQAIEIGRQMRAKYILLTHFSQRYAKLPRFNESFAENVGISFDNMQVRFDDLRLLPLFNPVLKLMFVEHYDEMEQKAMKRQIRHEKELIQKIQRIQ
;
A
#
# COMPACT_ATOMS: atom_id res chain seq x y z
N MET A 1 -43.52 34.73 19.39
CA MET A 1 -43.33 34.60 20.84
C MET A 1 -42.21 33.60 21.08
N VAL A 2 -41.11 34.11 21.64
CA VAL A 2 -39.96 33.44 22.25
C VAL A 2 -39.20 32.40 21.42
N ASP A 3 -38.15 32.95 20.82
CA ASP A 3 -36.92 32.35 20.30
C ASP A 3 -36.06 31.80 21.46
N GLN A 4 -35.54 30.57 21.36
CA GLN A 4 -34.46 30.06 22.23
C GLN A 4 -33.41 29.36 21.37
N GLY A 5 -32.33 30.10 21.09
CA GLY A 5 -31.10 29.58 20.55
C GLY A 5 -30.22 28.95 21.64
N THR A 6 -29.71 27.75 21.37
CA THR A 6 -28.58 27.17 22.08
C THR A 6 -27.39 27.02 21.14
N THR A 7 -26.47 27.98 21.28
CA THR A 7 -25.16 28.07 20.66
C THR A 7 -24.22 27.01 21.23
N THR A 8 -23.77 26.05 20.42
CA THR A 8 -22.67 25.14 20.77
C THR A 8 -21.37 25.64 20.15
N THR A 9 -20.58 26.36 20.94
CA THR A 9 -19.22 26.79 20.62
C THR A 9 -18.26 25.61 20.53
N ARG A 10 -17.84 25.28 19.31
CA ARG A 10 -16.85 24.25 18.99
C ARG A 10 -15.44 24.87 19.10
N HIS A 11 -14.76 24.69 20.23
CA HIS A 11 -13.37 25.13 20.40
C HIS A 11 -12.41 24.28 19.53
N LYS A 12 -11.98 24.87 18.40
CA LYS A 12 -10.83 24.41 17.61
C LYS A 12 -9.54 24.76 18.37
N ARG A 13 -8.85 23.75 18.93
CA ARG A 13 -7.46 23.90 19.38
C ARG A 13 -6.52 23.84 18.18
N THR A 14 -6.03 25.00 17.77
CA THR A 14 -4.86 25.17 16.91
C THR A 14 -3.59 24.90 17.72
N ARG A 15 -2.79 23.89 17.36
CA ARG A 15 -1.42 23.73 17.87
C ARG A 15 -0.45 24.44 16.93
N SER A 16 0.07 25.59 17.36
CA SER A 16 1.22 26.26 16.77
C SER A 16 2.51 25.61 17.27
N ILE A 17 3.35 25.15 16.36
CA ILE A 17 4.72 24.72 16.64
C ILE A 17 5.62 25.96 16.51
N SER A 18 6.09 26.47 17.63
CA SER A 18 7.15 27.49 17.71
C SER A 18 7.77 27.48 19.11
N SER A 19 9.09 27.68 19.14
CA SER A 19 9.95 28.04 20.28
C SER A 19 10.17 27.00 21.39
N TYR A 20 11.26 26.25 21.28
CA TYR A 20 12.09 25.85 22.42
C TYR A 20 13.55 26.15 22.09
N LEU A 21 14.10 27.22 22.68
CA LEU A 21 15.54 27.46 22.91
C LEU A 21 15.65 28.68 23.87
N SER A 22 16.60 28.63 24.80
CA SER A 22 16.81 29.44 26.04
C SER A 22 16.05 28.91 27.27
N ASP A 23 16.60 28.78 28.47
CA ASP A 23 17.95 28.97 29.02
C ASP A 23 17.99 28.17 30.33
N SER A 24 19.12 27.53 30.66
CA SER A 24 19.45 27.21 32.05
C SER A 24 20.96 27.20 32.24
N SER A 25 21.45 28.24 32.89
CA SER A 25 22.81 28.43 33.39
C SER A 25 23.07 27.57 34.62
N GLY A 26 24.26 26.98 34.72
CA GLY A 26 24.79 26.35 35.93
C GLY A 26 26.18 25.72 35.71
N SER A 27 27.21 26.43 36.17
CA SER A 27 28.65 26.13 36.24
C SER A 27 29.03 24.67 36.58
N THR A 28 30.09 24.08 36.03
CA THR A 28 31.47 24.26 36.55
C THR A 28 32.57 23.92 35.51
N SER A 29 33.76 24.43 35.83
CA SER A 29 35.02 24.58 35.08
C SER A 29 35.76 23.29 34.65
N SER A 30 36.43 23.33 33.49
CA SER A 30 37.91 23.32 33.40
C SER A 30 38.37 23.43 31.94
N GLY A 31 39.33 24.34 31.69
CA GLY A 31 39.74 24.74 30.35
C GLY A 31 40.82 23.86 29.72
N LYS A 32 40.96 23.99 28.39
CA LYS A 32 42.25 23.96 27.67
C LYS A 32 42.11 24.49 26.23
N SER A 33 42.68 25.68 26.05
CA SER A 33 43.38 26.29 24.91
C SER A 33 42.97 26.05 23.44
N LYS A 34 42.68 27.20 22.81
CA LYS A 34 42.52 27.52 21.39
C LYS A 34 43.68 27.07 20.48
N LYS A 35 43.36 26.68 19.24
CA LYS A 35 44.07 27.11 18.00
C LYS A 35 43.18 26.91 16.76
N ARG A 36 42.57 28.01 16.29
CA ARG A 36 41.94 28.14 14.96
C ARG A 36 43.01 28.51 13.94
N ARG A 37 43.11 27.77 12.83
CA ARG A 37 43.80 28.21 11.60
C ARG A 37 42.81 28.26 10.44
N LYS A 38 42.48 29.48 10.00
CA LYS A 38 41.85 29.78 8.71
C LYS A 38 42.87 29.53 7.59
N ARG A 39 42.45 28.91 6.48
CA ARG A 39 43.07 29.13 5.15
C ARG A 39 42.00 29.07 4.06
N LYS A 40 41.68 30.24 3.51
CA LYS A 40 41.12 30.42 2.16
C LYS A 40 42.23 30.17 1.14
N LYS A 41 41.92 29.56 0.00
CA LYS A 41 42.41 30.02 -1.32
C LYS A 41 41.62 29.38 -2.46
N ASN A 42 41.04 30.26 -3.28
CA ASN A 42 40.54 29.99 -4.63
C ASN A 42 41.62 29.34 -5.50
N ARG A 43 41.20 28.46 -6.42
CA ARG A 43 41.77 28.41 -7.78
C ARG A 43 40.79 27.70 -8.72
N SER A 44 40.24 28.51 -9.62
CA SER A 44 39.64 28.15 -10.90
C SER A 44 40.63 27.38 -11.77
N ARG A 45 40.23 26.23 -12.32
CA ARG A 45 40.79 25.67 -13.55
C ARG A 45 39.66 25.00 -14.35
N SER A 46 39.40 25.58 -15.51
CA SER A 46 38.75 24.97 -16.66
C SER A 46 39.47 23.68 -17.02
N LEU A 47 38.73 22.59 -17.19
CA LEU A 47 39.22 21.36 -17.82
C LEU A 47 38.36 21.09 -19.05
N SER A 48 39.02 21.22 -20.19
CA SER A 48 38.60 20.81 -21.51
C SER A 48 38.22 19.33 -21.53
N LEU A 49 37.13 19.03 -22.24
CA LEU A 49 36.73 17.69 -22.64
C LEU A 49 37.77 17.17 -23.63
N ASP A 50 38.52 16.13 -23.25
CA ASP A 50 39.23 15.28 -24.19
C ASP A 50 38.68 13.86 -24.11
N SER A 51 38.20 13.43 -25.26
CA SER A 51 37.61 12.14 -25.56
C SER A 51 38.70 11.09 -25.78
N SER A 52 38.93 10.22 -24.81
CA SER A 52 39.35 8.81 -24.99
C SER A 52 39.85 8.22 -23.68
N SER A 53 39.02 7.44 -22.99
CA SER A 53 39.55 6.34 -22.18
C SER A 53 38.50 5.22 -22.08
N ASN A 54 38.84 4.08 -22.68
CA ASN A 54 38.15 2.82 -22.51
C ASN A 54 38.15 2.43 -21.03
N SER A 55 37.03 2.64 -20.33
CA SER A 55 36.78 2.00 -19.04
C SER A 55 36.06 0.68 -19.30
N SER A 56 36.80 -0.42 -19.20
CA SER A 56 36.26 -1.78 -19.17
C SER A 56 35.17 -1.92 -18.09
N PRO A 57 34.07 -2.65 -18.33
CA PRO A 57 33.05 -2.85 -17.32
C PRO A 57 33.58 -3.70 -16.17
N ILE A 58 33.33 -3.24 -14.94
CA ILE A 58 33.59 -3.98 -13.71
C ILE A 58 32.76 -5.26 -13.74
N ARG A 59 33.42 -6.42 -13.87
CA ARG A 59 32.78 -7.74 -13.76
C ARG A 59 32.23 -7.94 -12.34
N PRO A 60 31.14 -8.72 -12.14
CA PRO A 60 30.56 -8.98 -10.81
C PRO A 60 31.45 -9.79 -9.85
N SER A 61 32.70 -10.10 -10.21
CA SER A 61 33.58 -10.99 -9.46
C SER A 61 34.34 -10.32 -8.30
N ILE A 62 34.12 -9.03 -8.01
CA ILE A 62 34.94 -8.27 -7.03
C ILE A 62 34.30 -8.19 -5.63
N PHE A 63 33.06 -8.65 -5.44
CA PHE A 63 32.39 -8.60 -4.13
C PHE A 63 32.20 -9.98 -3.49
N SER A 64 33.22 -10.82 -3.52
CA SER A 64 33.34 -11.97 -2.61
C SER A 64 34.04 -11.54 -1.32
N ASN A 65 33.44 -10.62 -0.56
CA ASN A 65 33.79 -10.49 0.85
C ASN A 65 32.93 -11.49 1.62
N ASP A 66 33.42 -12.72 1.68
CA ASP A 66 32.97 -13.76 2.58
C ASP A 66 33.28 -13.36 4.03
N PHE A 67 32.54 -12.39 4.56
CA PHE A 67 32.29 -12.37 5.99
C PHE A 67 31.42 -13.60 6.29
N CYS A 68 32.08 -14.66 6.74
CA CYS A 68 31.49 -15.81 7.39
C CYS A 68 30.80 -15.32 8.68
N VAL A 69 29.59 -14.80 8.51
CA VAL A 69 28.65 -14.61 9.61
C VAL A 69 27.92 -15.93 9.68
N THR A 70 28.23 -16.75 10.68
CA THR A 70 27.34 -17.84 11.07
C THR A 70 25.95 -17.25 11.25
N LYS A 71 24.97 -17.73 10.47
CA LYS A 71 23.59 -17.28 10.59
C LYS A 71 23.15 -17.61 12.03
N ASP A 72 23.14 -16.62 12.91
CA ASP A 72 22.64 -16.81 14.27
C ASP A 72 21.25 -17.42 14.18
N LYS A 73 20.97 -18.38 15.08
CA LYS A 73 19.62 -18.93 15.21
C LYS A 73 18.66 -17.76 15.35
N GLY A 74 17.63 -17.71 14.51
CA GLY A 74 16.67 -16.61 14.52
C GLY A 74 16.04 -16.43 15.91
N ILE A 75 15.61 -15.21 16.21
CA ILE A 75 14.97 -14.85 17.48
C ILE A 75 13.53 -14.50 17.19
N ALA A 76 12.59 -15.23 17.80
CA ALA A 76 11.19 -14.84 17.87
C ALA A 76 10.96 -14.08 19.19
N MET A 77 10.31 -12.93 19.12
CA MET A 77 10.03 -12.09 20.28
C MET A 77 8.56 -12.18 20.66
N SER A 78 8.28 -12.25 21.96
CA SER A 78 6.93 -12.14 22.53
C SER A 78 6.91 -11.00 23.54
N TYR A 79 5.76 -10.33 23.65
CA TYR A 79 5.58 -9.17 24.52
C TYR A 79 4.48 -9.47 25.54
N ILE A 80 4.74 -9.16 26.80
CA ILE A 80 3.75 -9.17 27.87
C ILE A 80 3.51 -7.73 28.27
N CYS A 81 2.27 -7.27 28.09
CA CYS A 81 1.89 -5.88 28.25
C CYS A 81 0.92 -5.74 29.41
N GLN A 82 1.36 -5.07 30.48
CA GLN A 82 0.53 -4.77 31.65
C GLN A 82 0.09 -3.30 31.62
N LEU A 83 -1.21 -3.07 31.69
CA LEU A 83 -1.74 -1.71 31.82
C LEU A 83 -1.49 -1.18 33.24
N HIS A 84 -1.20 0.11 33.37
CA HIS A 84 -1.08 0.73 34.69
C HIS A 84 -2.39 0.58 35.48
N PRO A 85 -2.32 0.26 36.78
CA PRO A 85 -3.50 0.21 37.64
C PRO A 85 -4.15 1.59 37.73
N ARG A 86 -5.47 1.62 37.92
CA ARG A 86 -6.22 2.85 38.14
C ARG A 86 -6.99 2.75 39.45
N PRO A 87 -6.95 3.79 40.29
CA PRO A 87 -7.82 3.83 41.45
C PRO A 87 -9.28 3.85 41.00
N GLY A 88 -10.15 3.32 41.85
CA GLY A 88 -11.59 3.37 41.69
C GLY A 88 -12.10 4.77 41.36
N ALA A 89 -13.11 4.85 40.49
CA ALA A 89 -13.79 6.12 40.28
C ALA A 89 -14.61 6.48 41.54
N LEU A 90 -14.53 7.74 41.97
CA LEU A 90 -15.35 8.24 43.07
C LEU A 90 -16.82 8.36 42.61
N CYS A 91 -17.72 7.63 43.27
CA CYS A 91 -19.15 7.70 43.04
C CYS A 91 -19.74 8.93 43.75
N LEU A 92 -19.86 10.05 43.02
CA LEU A 92 -20.40 11.30 43.57
C LEU A 92 -21.81 11.13 44.18
N ASN A 93 -22.67 10.31 43.58
CA ASN A 93 -24.01 10.05 44.11
C ASN A 93 -23.96 9.41 45.50
N LYS A 94 -23.10 8.40 45.70
CA LYS A 94 -22.90 7.76 47.02
C LYS A 94 -22.33 8.75 48.03
N CYS A 95 -21.40 9.62 47.61
CA CYS A 95 -20.87 10.67 48.48
C CYS A 95 -21.99 11.60 48.99
N VAL A 96 -22.89 12.01 48.10
CA VAL A 96 -24.04 12.87 48.44
C VAL A 96 -25.03 12.14 49.35
N GLU A 97 -25.37 10.88 49.06
CA GLU A 97 -26.24 10.05 49.90
C GLU A 97 -25.70 9.88 51.33
N MET A 98 -24.37 9.80 51.46
CA MET A 98 -23.67 9.71 52.75
C MET A 98 -23.41 11.06 53.41
N GLY A 99 -23.86 12.17 52.83
CA GLY A 99 -23.75 13.51 53.41
C GLY A 99 -22.36 14.16 53.28
N VAL A 100 -21.51 13.69 52.36
CA VAL A 100 -20.18 14.27 52.12
C VAL A 100 -20.32 15.58 51.35
N PRO A 101 -19.89 16.73 51.90
CA PRO A 101 -19.99 18.02 51.21
C PRO A 101 -19.00 18.12 50.04
N PRO A 102 -19.32 18.90 48.98
CA PRO A 102 -18.39 19.16 47.89
C PRO A 102 -17.16 19.91 48.40
N GLY A 103 -15.96 19.46 48.02
CA GLY A 103 -14.72 20.11 48.41
C GLY A 103 -13.56 19.14 48.64
N PRO A 104 -12.56 19.53 49.45
CA PRO A 104 -11.34 18.74 49.69
C PRO A 104 -11.60 17.31 50.22
N LEU A 105 -12.72 17.09 50.92
CA LEU A 105 -13.10 15.78 51.46
C LEU A 105 -13.32 14.73 50.36
N LEU A 106 -13.88 15.13 49.21
CA LEU A 106 -14.01 14.24 48.05
C LEU A 106 -12.64 13.85 47.47
N GLY A 107 -11.67 14.76 47.54
CA GLY A 107 -10.29 14.50 47.12
C GLY A 107 -9.61 13.46 48.01
N LYS A 108 -9.83 13.54 49.33
CA LYS A 108 -9.35 12.58 50.32
C LYS A 108 -9.95 11.19 50.14
N LEU A 109 -11.28 11.11 49.97
CA LEU A 109 -11.94 9.84 49.67
C LEU A 109 -11.42 9.23 48.36
N LYS A 110 -11.19 10.06 47.34
CA LYS A 110 -10.61 9.59 46.08
C LYS A 110 -9.13 9.16 46.19
N SER A 111 -8.37 9.68 47.15
CA SER A 111 -6.99 9.24 47.43
C SER A 111 -6.91 7.98 48.30
N GLY A 112 -8.05 7.42 48.72
CA GLY A 112 -8.10 6.24 49.58
C GLY A 112 -8.15 6.56 51.07
N GLU A 113 -8.36 7.82 51.45
CA GLU A 113 -8.43 8.25 52.85
C GLU A 113 -9.87 8.32 53.35
N ASP A 114 -10.13 7.76 54.53
CA ASP A 114 -11.42 7.87 55.21
C ASP A 114 -11.63 9.28 55.76
N VAL A 115 -12.88 9.74 55.74
CA VAL A 115 -13.24 11.10 56.16
C VAL A 115 -14.30 11.06 57.25
N MET A 116 -14.04 11.80 58.33
CA MET A 116 -15.03 12.07 59.37
C MET A 116 -15.81 13.35 59.04
N LEU A 117 -17.14 13.23 58.97
CA LEU A 117 -18.06 14.33 58.76
C LEU A 117 -18.31 15.11 60.07
N GLU A 118 -18.82 16.35 59.95
CA GLU A 118 -19.11 17.21 61.12
C GLU A 118 -20.11 16.61 62.12
N ASN A 119 -20.99 15.72 61.64
CA ASN A 119 -21.96 14.99 62.46
C ASN A 119 -21.35 13.77 63.17
N GLY A 120 -20.04 13.54 63.05
CA GLY A 120 -19.31 12.40 63.63
C GLY A 120 -19.34 11.11 62.82
N THR A 121 -20.04 11.07 61.67
CA THR A 121 -20.09 9.89 60.79
C THR A 121 -18.77 9.72 60.05
N ILE A 122 -18.21 8.52 60.02
CA ILE A 122 -17.04 8.18 59.21
C ILE A 122 -17.51 7.59 57.89
N VAL A 123 -17.14 8.23 56.78
CA VAL A 123 -17.32 7.72 55.42
C VAL A 123 -16.00 7.15 54.97
N THR A 124 -15.96 5.87 54.64
CA THR A 124 -14.74 5.23 54.14
C THR A 124 -14.61 5.37 52.64
N SER A 125 -13.37 5.42 52.13
CA SER A 125 -13.13 5.50 50.68
C SER A 125 -13.83 4.37 49.92
N ASP A 126 -13.75 3.14 50.43
CA ASP A 126 -14.33 1.94 49.80
C ASP A 126 -15.86 1.98 49.70
N GLN A 127 -16.54 2.72 50.58
CA GLN A 127 -18.00 2.88 50.52
C GLN A 127 -18.42 3.73 49.31
N VAL A 128 -17.58 4.69 48.91
CA VAL A 128 -17.91 5.70 47.90
C VAL A 128 -17.09 5.61 46.62
N CYS A 129 -16.06 4.76 46.56
CA CYS A 129 -15.26 4.50 45.37
C CYS A 129 -15.65 3.15 44.72
N GLU A 130 -15.52 3.06 43.40
CA GLU A 130 -15.54 1.76 42.70
C GLU A 130 -14.29 0.93 43.06
N PRO A 131 -14.28 -0.39 42.83
CA PRO A 131 -13.07 -1.19 43.00
C PRO A 131 -11.92 -0.67 42.12
N ASN A 132 -10.69 -0.74 42.64
CA ASN A 132 -9.50 -0.44 41.86
C ASN A 132 -9.41 -1.37 40.65
N ASP A 133 -9.03 -0.81 39.50
CA ASP A 133 -8.76 -1.61 38.30
C ASP A 133 -7.25 -1.92 38.27
N PRO A 134 -6.84 -3.18 38.51
CA PRO A 134 -5.42 -3.55 38.54
C PRO A 134 -4.73 -3.40 37.17
N GLY A 135 -5.51 -3.20 36.10
CA GLY A 135 -5.02 -3.09 34.74
C GLY A 135 -4.94 -4.46 34.08
N PRO A 136 -5.73 -4.73 33.01
CA PRO A 136 -5.69 -6.02 32.35
C PRO A 136 -4.32 -6.24 31.67
N ILE A 137 -3.93 -7.50 31.59
CA ILE A 137 -2.71 -7.94 30.91
C ILE A 137 -3.09 -8.46 29.54
N PHE A 138 -2.33 -8.09 28.51
CA PHE A 138 -2.41 -8.73 27.21
C PHE A 138 -1.03 -9.18 26.74
N ILE A 139 -1.00 -10.28 26.00
CA ILE A 139 0.22 -10.92 25.54
C ILE A 139 0.20 -10.94 24.01
N VAL A 140 1.33 -10.68 23.38
CA VAL A 140 1.55 -10.82 21.94
C VAL A 140 2.63 -11.87 21.73
N VAL A 141 2.29 -12.95 21.04
CA VAL A 141 3.18 -14.09 20.79
C VAL A 141 3.38 -14.27 19.30
N ASP A 142 4.63 -14.49 18.91
CA ASP A 142 5.04 -14.87 17.57
C ASP A 142 5.78 -16.21 17.65
N CYS A 143 5.33 -17.17 16.84
CA CYS A 143 5.90 -18.51 16.71
C CYS A 143 5.93 -18.87 15.22
N PRO A 144 7.00 -18.50 14.50
CA PRO A 144 7.01 -18.57 13.04
C PRO A 144 7.03 -20.00 12.48
N THR A 145 7.74 -20.91 13.15
CA THR A 145 7.98 -22.30 12.71
C THR A 145 7.98 -23.27 13.89
N GLU A 146 7.92 -24.56 13.58
CA GLU A 146 7.89 -25.68 14.54
C GLU A 146 9.14 -25.72 15.42
N GLU A 147 10.26 -25.18 14.94
CA GLU A 147 11.53 -25.08 15.65
C GLU A 147 11.42 -24.20 16.91
N TYR A 148 10.52 -23.22 16.92
CA TYR A 148 10.34 -22.29 18.04
C TYR A 148 9.37 -22.81 19.10
N ILE A 149 8.52 -23.79 18.77
CA ILE A 149 7.45 -24.27 19.66
C ILE A 149 8.01 -24.70 21.01
N THR A 150 9.04 -25.55 21.02
CA THR A 150 9.62 -26.07 22.28
C THR A 150 10.15 -24.94 23.17
N SER A 151 10.80 -23.93 22.58
CA SER A 151 11.33 -22.77 23.33
C SER A 151 10.19 -21.91 23.90
N LEU A 152 9.14 -21.68 23.10
CA LEU A 152 7.98 -20.89 23.50
C LEU A 152 7.21 -21.57 24.66
N VAL A 153 6.81 -22.83 24.48
CA VAL A 153 5.93 -23.52 25.43
C VAL A 153 6.63 -23.84 26.76
N SER A 154 7.96 -23.96 26.74
CA SER A 154 8.77 -24.18 27.95
C SER A 154 9.17 -22.90 28.68
N ASN A 155 8.92 -21.72 28.09
CA ASN A 155 9.30 -20.46 28.69
C ASN A 155 8.48 -20.19 29.97
N LYS A 156 9.19 -20.14 31.11
CA LYS A 156 8.59 -20.04 32.44
C LYS A 156 7.91 -18.70 32.69
N GLU A 157 8.23 -17.65 31.93
CA GLU A 157 7.65 -16.32 32.13
C GLU A 157 6.14 -16.30 31.90
N PHE A 158 5.61 -17.12 30.97
CA PHE A 158 4.16 -17.21 30.72
C PHE A 158 3.38 -17.79 31.90
N LYS A 159 3.99 -18.63 32.74
CA LYS A 159 3.30 -19.30 33.86
C LYS A 159 2.69 -18.31 34.85
N LYS A 160 3.30 -17.13 34.99
CA LYS A 160 2.83 -16.03 35.86
C LYS A 160 1.47 -15.48 35.42
N TYR A 161 1.10 -15.65 34.16
CA TYR A 161 -0.09 -15.08 33.53
C TYR A 161 -1.11 -16.13 33.05
N GLN A 162 -0.85 -17.40 33.38
CA GLN A 162 -1.66 -18.58 33.05
C GLN A 162 -2.48 -19.01 34.28
N LYS A 163 -3.11 -20.18 34.23
CA LYS A 163 -3.90 -20.76 35.33
C LYS A 163 -3.15 -20.95 36.66
N PHE A 164 -1.83 -20.78 36.65
CA PHE A 164 -0.96 -20.86 37.83
C PHE A 164 -0.61 -19.47 38.42
N ALA A 165 -1.25 -18.41 37.93
CA ALA A 165 -1.08 -17.06 38.46
C ALA A 165 -1.43 -17.02 39.96
N THR A 166 -0.65 -16.26 40.73
CA THR A 166 -0.85 -16.11 42.19
C THR A 166 -2.04 -15.20 42.53
N ASP A 167 -2.48 -14.39 41.58
CA ASP A 167 -3.54 -13.40 41.72
C ASP A 167 -4.36 -13.35 40.43
N GLU A 168 -5.70 -13.23 40.53
CA GLU A 168 -6.58 -13.17 39.36
C GLU A 168 -6.27 -11.99 38.43
N SER A 169 -5.78 -10.87 38.97
CA SER A 169 -5.34 -9.71 38.19
C SER A 169 -4.11 -9.95 37.34
N MET A 170 -3.33 -11.00 37.66
CA MET A 170 -2.18 -11.42 36.87
C MET A 170 -2.56 -12.34 35.71
N VAL A 171 -3.79 -12.84 35.65
CA VAL A 171 -4.22 -13.67 34.53
C VAL A 171 -4.30 -12.82 33.25
N ALA A 172 -3.73 -13.32 32.16
CA ALA A 172 -3.83 -12.66 30.87
C ALA A 172 -5.30 -12.53 30.44
N TYR A 173 -5.74 -11.31 30.15
CA TYR A 173 -7.06 -11.06 29.59
C TYR A 173 -7.12 -11.42 28.10
N VAL A 174 -6.03 -11.16 27.36
CA VAL A 174 -5.95 -11.42 25.91
C VAL A 174 -4.59 -12.02 25.54
N VAL A 175 -4.56 -13.00 24.66
CA VAL A 175 -3.35 -13.47 23.98
C VAL A 175 -3.53 -13.32 22.48
N VAL A 176 -2.64 -12.55 21.84
CA VAL A 176 -2.61 -12.32 20.39
C VAL A 176 -1.55 -13.22 19.77
N HIS A 177 -1.96 -14.08 18.85
CA HIS A 177 -1.13 -15.09 18.21
C HIS A 177 -0.80 -14.68 16.77
N PHE A 178 0.42 -14.24 16.52
CA PHE A 178 1.00 -14.05 15.18
C PHE A 178 1.67 -15.35 14.72
N SER A 179 0.96 -16.47 14.76
CA SER A 179 1.52 -17.79 14.43
C SER A 179 0.73 -18.45 13.29
N PRO A 180 1.40 -19.04 12.28
CA PRO A 180 0.72 -19.70 11.16
C PRO A 180 -0.27 -20.77 11.62
N LYS A 181 -1.30 -21.08 10.82
CA LYS A 181 -2.32 -22.08 11.21
C LYS A 181 -1.71 -23.41 11.63
N ARG A 182 -0.75 -23.91 10.85
CA ARG A 182 -0.03 -25.17 11.14
C ARG A 182 0.66 -25.20 12.51
N ILE A 183 1.06 -24.04 13.03
CA ILE A 183 1.71 -23.91 14.35
C ILE A 183 0.67 -23.86 15.43
N VAL A 184 -0.41 -23.10 15.22
CA VAL A 184 -1.55 -23.05 16.13
C VAL A 184 -2.15 -24.45 16.29
N ASP A 185 -2.30 -25.22 15.21
CA ASP A 185 -2.83 -26.59 15.21
C ASP A 185 -1.87 -27.63 15.82
N ASP A 186 -0.61 -27.29 16.12
CA ASP A 186 0.35 -28.23 16.73
C ASP A 186 -0.10 -28.60 18.15
N ALA A 187 -0.13 -29.90 18.45
CA ALA A 187 -0.61 -30.41 19.75
C ALA A 187 0.12 -29.76 20.95
N ARG A 188 1.42 -29.49 20.83
CA ARG A 188 2.20 -28.85 21.91
C ARG A 188 1.78 -27.40 22.12
N TYR A 189 1.45 -26.70 21.03
CA TYR A 189 0.99 -25.31 21.07
C TYR A 189 -0.43 -25.24 21.66
N GLN A 190 -1.33 -26.13 21.23
CA GLN A 190 -2.68 -26.25 21.78
C GLN A 190 -2.64 -26.55 23.29
N SER A 191 -1.85 -27.52 23.73
CA SER A 191 -1.68 -27.80 25.16
C SER A 191 -1.12 -26.62 25.96
N TRP A 192 -0.30 -25.77 25.33
CA TRP A 192 0.18 -24.54 25.95
C TRP A 192 -0.91 -23.45 26.00
N MET A 193 -1.75 -23.33 24.96
CA MET A 193 -2.92 -22.44 24.96
C MET A 193 -3.92 -22.82 26.07
N GLU A 194 -4.15 -24.11 26.30
CA GLU A 194 -5.01 -24.64 27.37
C GLU A 194 -4.48 -24.35 28.80
N LEU A 195 -3.28 -23.79 28.94
CA LEU A 195 -2.79 -23.31 30.23
C LEU A 195 -3.36 -21.93 30.62
N PHE A 196 -3.91 -21.17 29.67
CA PHE A 196 -4.63 -19.92 29.97
C PHE A 196 -6.03 -20.23 30.49
N LEU A 197 -6.63 -19.30 31.26
CA LEU A 197 -7.97 -19.53 31.80
C LEU A 197 -9.01 -19.47 30.68
N PRO A 198 -10.17 -20.14 30.82
CA PRO A 198 -11.26 -20.05 29.85
C PRO A 198 -11.78 -18.62 29.63
N SER A 199 -11.52 -17.70 30.56
CA SER A 199 -11.84 -16.27 30.45
C SER A 199 -10.83 -15.46 29.61
N THR A 200 -9.66 -16.03 29.30
CA THR A 200 -8.64 -15.41 28.44
C THR A 200 -9.10 -15.46 26.98
N GLN A 201 -9.10 -14.30 26.30
CA GLN A 201 -9.45 -14.23 24.89
C GLN A 201 -8.23 -14.53 24.01
N HIS A 202 -8.34 -15.53 23.15
CA HIS A 202 -7.31 -15.88 22.17
C HIS A 202 -7.62 -15.25 20.82
N LEU A 203 -6.74 -14.35 20.37
CA LEU A 203 -6.84 -13.68 19.08
C LEU A 203 -5.85 -14.27 18.08
N ILE A 204 -6.32 -15.09 17.15
CA ILE A 204 -5.49 -15.74 16.14
C ILE A 204 -5.40 -14.85 14.90
N LEU A 205 -4.18 -14.42 14.56
CA LEU A 205 -3.86 -13.54 13.44
C LEU A 205 -2.85 -14.22 12.50
N ASN A 206 -3.38 -14.93 11.49
CA ASN A 206 -2.61 -15.72 10.54
C ASN A 206 -3.28 -15.75 9.14
N GLU A 207 -2.81 -16.64 8.26
CA GLU A 207 -3.23 -16.76 6.86
C GLU A 207 -4.68 -17.21 6.64
N THR A 208 -5.41 -17.53 7.72
CA THR A 208 -6.84 -17.88 7.69
C THR A 208 -7.75 -16.66 7.83
N ASN A 209 -7.23 -15.55 8.37
CA ASN A 209 -7.99 -14.32 8.49
C ASN A 209 -8.23 -13.68 7.11
N SER A 210 -9.45 -13.18 6.90
CA SER A 210 -9.78 -12.41 5.69
C SER A 210 -9.47 -10.92 5.89
N CYS A 211 -8.85 -10.31 4.89
CA CYS A 211 -8.68 -8.86 4.78
C CYS A 211 -9.30 -8.43 3.45
N MET A 212 -10.09 -7.36 3.44
CA MET A 212 -10.65 -6.76 2.20
C MET A 212 -9.85 -5.52 1.76
N GLY A 213 -8.74 -5.22 2.45
CA GLY A 213 -7.99 -3.98 2.28
C GLY A 213 -8.83 -2.74 2.63
N SER A 214 -9.15 -1.93 1.61
CA SER A 214 -9.82 -0.64 1.74
C SER A 214 -11.16 -0.64 1.00
N MET A 215 -12.23 -0.19 1.66
CA MET A 215 -13.55 0.03 1.03
C MET A 215 -13.49 0.93 -0.20
N ALA A 216 -12.57 1.89 -0.21
CA ALA A 216 -12.47 2.87 -1.30
C ALA A 216 -12.09 2.22 -2.63
N VAL A 217 -11.27 1.16 -2.61
CA VAL A 217 -10.87 0.40 -3.81
C VAL A 217 -12.10 -0.29 -4.40
N HIS A 218 -12.87 -1.01 -3.57
CA HIS A 218 -14.10 -1.66 -3.98
C HIS A 218 -15.16 -0.68 -4.48
N ARG A 219 -15.33 0.46 -3.78
CA ARG A 219 -16.28 1.51 -4.15
C ARG A 219 -15.95 2.07 -5.54
N ILE A 220 -14.69 2.38 -5.82
CA ILE A 220 -14.29 2.87 -7.15
C ILE A 220 -14.46 1.78 -8.21
N GLN A 221 -14.08 0.53 -7.93
CA GLN A 221 -14.23 -0.55 -8.90
C GLN A 221 -15.70 -0.76 -9.28
N HIS A 222 -16.63 -0.71 -8.33
CA HIS A 222 -18.07 -0.81 -8.64
C HIS A 222 -18.57 0.35 -9.50
N LYS A 223 -18.08 1.56 -9.27
CA LYS A 223 -18.42 2.73 -10.11
C LYS A 223 -17.87 2.56 -11.52
N LEU A 224 -16.59 2.20 -11.67
CA LEU A 224 -15.95 1.97 -12.98
C LEU A 224 -16.58 0.77 -13.73
N ASN A 225 -17.02 -0.27 -13.02
CA ASN A 225 -17.72 -1.41 -13.61
C ASN A 225 -19.01 -1.01 -14.35
N MET A 226 -19.71 0.04 -13.88
CA MET A 226 -20.88 0.59 -14.59
C MET A 226 -20.53 1.05 -16.01
N ILE A 227 -19.32 1.57 -16.21
CA ILE A 227 -18.81 2.04 -17.51
C ILE A 227 -18.58 0.84 -18.43
N HIS A 228 -17.76 -0.12 -18.00
CA HIS A 228 -17.42 -1.29 -18.81
C HIS A 228 -17.01 -2.49 -17.94
N PRO A 229 -17.86 -3.53 -17.82
CA PRO A 229 -17.58 -4.66 -16.93
C PRO A 229 -16.31 -5.46 -17.25
N ASP A 230 -15.97 -5.66 -18.52
CA ASP A 230 -14.78 -6.46 -18.87
C ASP A 230 -13.46 -5.70 -18.65
N ILE A 231 -13.48 -4.37 -18.79
CA ILE A 231 -12.31 -3.53 -18.57
C ILE A 231 -12.13 -3.23 -17.08
N PHE A 232 -13.23 -3.14 -16.35
CA PHE A 232 -13.27 -2.90 -14.90
C PHE A 232 -14.03 -4.02 -14.19
N PRO A 233 -13.51 -5.26 -14.17
CA PRO A 233 -14.20 -6.38 -13.56
C PRO A 233 -14.27 -6.22 -12.04
N LEU A 234 -15.32 -6.75 -11.42
CA LEU A 234 -15.44 -6.74 -9.96
C LEU A 234 -14.33 -7.59 -9.32
N LEU A 235 -13.89 -7.16 -8.15
CA LEU A 235 -12.77 -7.78 -7.42
C LEU A 235 -13.22 -9.09 -6.75
N LYS A 236 -12.32 -10.07 -6.69
CA LYS A 236 -12.60 -11.45 -6.27
C LYS A 236 -12.18 -11.79 -4.84
N GLU A 237 -11.88 -10.77 -4.02
CA GLU A 237 -11.47 -10.95 -2.62
C GLU A 237 -12.66 -11.51 -1.78
N HIS A 238 -12.45 -12.63 -1.08
CA HIS A 238 -13.50 -13.34 -0.35
C HIS A 238 -14.13 -12.51 0.78
N ARG A 239 -15.34 -11.99 0.51
CA ARG A 239 -16.50 -11.75 1.41
C ARG A 239 -17.62 -10.95 0.69
N THR A 240 -17.63 -10.93 -0.64
CA THR A 240 -18.58 -10.16 -1.47
C THR A 240 -19.92 -10.83 -1.68
N GLU A 241 -20.12 -12.08 -1.26
CA GLU A 241 -21.43 -12.73 -1.32
C GLU A 241 -21.85 -13.09 0.10
N LEU A 242 -22.55 -12.17 0.77
CA LEU A 242 -23.74 -12.64 1.49
C LEU A 242 -24.76 -12.87 0.38
N THR A 243 -24.92 -14.12 -0.06
CA THR A 243 -26.03 -14.44 -0.96
C THR A 243 -27.33 -13.95 -0.32
N ASP A 244 -28.31 -13.50 -1.10
CA ASP A 244 -29.62 -13.10 -0.55
C ASP A 244 -30.23 -14.20 0.35
N GLN A 245 -29.81 -15.46 0.15
CA GLN A 245 -30.13 -16.61 1.02
C GLN A 245 -29.50 -16.55 2.42
N GLU A 246 -28.29 -15.99 2.59
CA GLU A 246 -27.66 -15.82 3.91
C GLU A 246 -28.28 -14.66 4.69
N GLN A 247 -28.76 -13.61 4.01
CA GLN A 247 -29.55 -12.55 4.65
C GLN A 247 -30.90 -13.08 5.16
N LEU A 248 -31.56 -13.95 4.38
CA LEU A 248 -32.78 -14.67 4.78
C LEU A 248 -32.52 -15.63 5.96
N ARG A 249 -31.42 -16.40 5.95
CA ARG A 249 -31.06 -17.31 7.05
C ARG A 249 -30.70 -16.59 8.35
N VAL A 250 -30.05 -15.44 8.29
CA VAL A 250 -29.79 -14.61 9.48
C VAL A 250 -31.11 -14.05 10.04
N HIS A 251 -32.06 -13.70 9.18
CA HIS A 251 -33.40 -13.26 9.58
C HIS A 251 -34.27 -14.39 10.18
N GLU A 252 -34.10 -15.63 9.70
CA GLU A 252 -34.79 -16.81 10.24
C GLU A 252 -34.12 -17.35 11.51
N SER A 253 -32.79 -17.31 11.62
CA SER A 253 -32.05 -17.71 12.83
C SER A 253 -32.35 -16.80 14.03
N MET A 254 -32.57 -15.50 13.79
CA MET A 254 -33.08 -14.57 14.82
C MET A 254 -34.52 -14.88 15.28
N LYS A 255 -35.29 -15.67 14.51
CA LYS A 255 -36.65 -16.10 14.88
C LYS A 255 -36.71 -17.49 15.50
N SER A 256 -35.73 -18.36 15.25
CA SER A 256 -35.78 -19.77 15.67
C SER A 256 -34.92 -20.12 16.89
N GLY A 257 -34.01 -19.25 17.34
CA GLY A 257 -33.28 -19.45 18.60
C GLY A 257 -32.39 -20.71 18.65
N VAL A 258 -32.03 -21.27 17.49
CA VAL A 258 -31.13 -22.42 17.40
C VAL A 258 -29.72 -21.92 17.06
N GLU A 259 -28.84 -21.93 18.04
CA GLU A 259 -27.40 -21.72 17.87
C GLU A 259 -26.78 -22.97 17.21
N GLU A 260 -26.53 -22.91 15.90
CA GLU A 260 -25.65 -23.89 15.25
C GLU A 260 -24.20 -23.68 15.71
N GLN A 261 -23.62 -24.72 16.29
CA GLN A 261 -22.20 -24.80 16.67
C GLN A 261 -21.29 -24.65 15.43
N LYS A 262 -20.93 -23.41 15.10
CA LYS A 262 -19.71 -23.12 14.34
C LYS A 262 -18.51 -23.35 15.26
N SER A 263 -17.46 -23.98 14.72
CA SER A 263 -16.14 -24.11 15.36
C SER A 263 -15.75 -22.84 16.13
N ASN A 264 -15.49 -22.99 17.43
CA ASN A 264 -15.31 -21.94 18.45
C ASN A 264 -14.11 -20.96 18.25
N GLU A 265 -13.53 -20.87 17.05
CA GLU A 265 -12.44 -19.90 16.79
C GLU A 265 -13.02 -18.62 16.16
N PRO A 266 -13.09 -17.50 16.90
CA PRO A 266 -13.61 -16.26 16.35
C PRO A 266 -12.63 -15.72 15.29
N CYS A 267 -12.96 -15.90 14.01
CA CYS A 267 -12.25 -15.25 12.91
C CYS A 267 -12.25 -13.73 13.13
N ILE A 268 -11.04 -13.13 13.19
CA ILE A 268 -10.81 -11.69 13.36
C ILE A 268 -10.60 -11.06 12.00
N ASN A 269 -11.28 -9.94 11.76
CA ASN A 269 -11.18 -9.18 10.51
C ASN A 269 -10.45 -7.86 10.74
N THR A 270 -10.09 -7.21 9.64
CA THR A 270 -9.57 -5.84 9.65
C THR A 270 -10.56 -4.90 10.36
N LEU A 271 -10.03 -3.99 11.19
CA LEU A 271 -10.78 -3.03 12.01
C LEU A 271 -11.60 -3.62 13.18
N CYS A 272 -11.47 -4.91 13.50
CA CYS A 272 -11.91 -5.40 14.80
C CYS A 272 -11.07 -4.75 15.92
N THR A 273 -11.73 -4.28 16.98
CA THR A 273 -11.07 -3.65 18.13
C THR A 273 -11.31 -4.47 19.39
N ILE A 274 -10.27 -4.77 20.16
CA ILE A 274 -10.44 -5.32 21.50
C ILE A 274 -10.26 -4.21 22.54
N HIS A 275 -11.33 -3.91 23.27
CA HIS A 275 -11.30 -2.91 24.32
C HIS A 275 -10.75 -3.53 25.60
N LEU A 276 -9.71 -2.91 26.17
CA LEU A 276 -9.16 -3.29 27.47
C LEU A 276 -9.81 -2.49 28.61
N ARG A 277 -10.30 -1.28 28.30
CA ARG A 277 -10.96 -0.32 29.19
C ARG A 277 -11.89 0.59 28.38
N PRO A 278 -12.91 1.23 29.00
CA PRO A 278 -13.43 0.93 30.33
C PRO A 278 -14.27 -0.35 30.34
N ARG A 279 -14.89 -0.70 29.21
CA ARG A 279 -15.62 -1.96 29.02
C ARG A 279 -14.76 -2.91 28.21
N ARG A 280 -14.51 -4.07 28.78
CA ARG A 280 -13.74 -5.14 28.15
C ARG A 280 -14.58 -5.84 27.10
N GLY A 281 -14.00 -6.16 25.95
CA GLY A 281 -14.67 -6.96 24.94
C GLY A 281 -14.21 -6.70 23.52
N LEU A 282 -14.56 -7.63 22.63
CA LEU A 282 -14.34 -7.51 21.20
C LEU A 282 -15.45 -6.66 20.57
N ASP A 283 -15.05 -5.61 19.89
CA ASP A 283 -15.90 -4.69 19.14
C ASP A 283 -15.68 -4.89 17.64
N ARG A 284 -16.80 -5.11 16.94
CA ARG A 284 -16.88 -5.40 15.51
C ARG A 284 -17.67 -4.33 14.76
N SER A 285 -18.00 -3.22 15.42
CA SER A 285 -18.81 -2.14 14.83
C SER A 285 -18.12 -1.47 13.64
N ASP A 286 -16.79 -1.35 13.69
CA ASP A 286 -15.96 -0.77 12.62
C ASP A 286 -15.51 -1.79 11.56
N GLU A 287 -15.97 -3.05 11.62
CA GLU A 287 -15.64 -4.03 10.60
C GLU A 287 -16.08 -3.52 9.22
N VAL A 288 -15.18 -3.65 8.25
CA VAL A 288 -15.43 -3.22 6.88
C VAL A 288 -16.61 -4.00 6.29
N ARG A 289 -17.61 -3.28 5.78
CA ARG A 289 -18.77 -3.85 5.06
C ARG A 289 -18.93 -3.15 3.72
N LEU A 290 -19.09 -3.93 2.66
CA LEU A 290 -19.32 -3.39 1.32
C LEU A 290 -20.81 -3.13 1.11
N ASN A 291 -21.16 -1.98 0.55
CA ASN A 291 -22.53 -1.65 0.14
C ASN A 291 -22.59 -1.27 -1.35
N PRO A 292 -22.47 -2.24 -2.28
CA PRO A 292 -22.47 -1.95 -3.72
C PRO A 292 -23.68 -1.14 -4.20
N LYS A 293 -24.86 -1.41 -3.64
CA LYS A 293 -26.11 -0.72 -4.00
C LYS A 293 -26.01 0.78 -3.71
N GLU A 294 -25.47 1.15 -2.55
CA GLU A 294 -25.23 2.55 -2.18
C GLU A 294 -24.22 3.20 -3.13
N TYR A 295 -23.11 2.55 -3.44
CA TYR A 295 -22.07 3.11 -4.31
C TYR A 295 -22.59 3.41 -5.73
N ILE A 296 -23.43 2.52 -6.26
CA ILE A 296 -24.07 2.66 -7.57
C ILE A 296 -25.11 3.78 -7.51
N GLN A 297 -26.00 3.78 -6.51
CA GLN A 297 -27.07 4.77 -6.40
C GLN A 297 -26.53 6.19 -6.24
N GLU A 298 -25.50 6.39 -5.41
CA GLU A 298 -24.80 7.67 -5.30
C GLU A 298 -24.31 8.19 -6.65
N THR A 299 -23.82 7.30 -7.50
CA THR A 299 -23.26 7.66 -8.81
C THR A 299 -24.36 7.96 -9.83
N LEU A 300 -25.46 7.20 -9.80
CA LEU A 300 -26.64 7.46 -10.63
C LEU A 300 -27.36 8.77 -10.27
N ASN A 301 -27.25 9.20 -9.01
CA ASN A 301 -27.81 10.46 -8.52
C ASN A 301 -26.99 11.70 -8.96
N ILE A 302 -25.82 11.53 -9.57
CA ILE A 302 -25.04 12.64 -10.13
C ILE A 302 -25.79 13.22 -11.35
N GLU A 303 -25.97 14.53 -11.36
CA GLU A 303 -26.66 15.24 -12.44
C GLU A 303 -26.02 14.94 -13.81
N GLY A 304 -26.84 14.58 -14.80
CA GLY A 304 -26.39 14.24 -16.15
C GLY A 304 -25.68 12.89 -16.31
N PHE A 305 -25.29 12.21 -15.22
CA PHE A 305 -24.53 10.95 -15.28
C PHE A 305 -25.29 9.84 -16.00
N SER A 306 -26.56 9.63 -15.67
CA SER A 306 -27.39 8.57 -16.28
C SER A 306 -27.55 8.75 -17.79
N MET A 307 -27.68 10.00 -18.25
CA MET A 307 -27.75 10.33 -19.68
C MET A 307 -26.40 10.07 -20.38
N ALA A 308 -25.30 10.54 -19.80
CA ALA A 308 -23.96 10.32 -20.34
C ALA A 308 -23.59 8.83 -20.39
N LEU A 309 -23.99 8.05 -19.39
CA LEU A 309 -23.80 6.60 -19.36
C LEU A 309 -24.60 5.92 -20.47
N HIS A 310 -25.86 6.31 -20.68
CA HIS A 310 -26.68 5.79 -21.77
C HIS A 310 -26.05 6.10 -23.14
N ASP A 311 -25.56 7.32 -23.34
CA ASP A 311 -24.87 7.73 -24.57
C ASP A 311 -23.60 6.94 -24.80
N LEU A 312 -22.82 6.68 -23.74
CA LEU A 312 -21.65 5.81 -23.81
C LEU A 312 -22.06 4.39 -24.23
N LYS A 313 -23.08 3.79 -23.59
CA LYS A 313 -23.52 2.43 -23.93
C LYS A 313 -23.95 2.33 -25.40
N ARG A 314 -24.65 3.34 -25.95
CA ARG A 314 -24.98 3.41 -27.38
C ARG A 314 -23.73 3.45 -28.26
N LYS A 315 -22.74 4.29 -27.91
CA LYS A 315 -21.46 4.37 -28.66
C LYS A 315 -20.70 3.04 -28.64
N LEU A 316 -20.65 2.37 -27.48
CA LEU A 316 -20.00 1.07 -27.35
C LEU A 316 -20.67 -0.01 -28.21
N GLN A 317 -22.00 -0.06 -28.23
CA GLN A 317 -22.77 -0.95 -29.10
C GLN A 317 -22.46 -0.68 -30.58
N SER A 318 -22.33 0.59 -30.99
CA SER A 318 -22.00 0.93 -32.38
C SER A 318 -20.58 0.58 -32.82
N GLN A 319 -19.65 0.40 -31.87
CA GLN A 319 -18.26 0.02 -32.15
C GLN A 319 -17.99 -1.49 -31.97
N GLN A 320 -19.01 -2.25 -31.56
CA GLN A 320 -18.91 -3.69 -31.41
C GLN A 320 -18.68 -4.30 -32.80
N CYS A 321 -17.54 -4.98 -32.96
CA CYS A 321 -17.17 -5.64 -34.21
C CYS A 321 -17.65 -7.09 -34.16
N ASP A 322 -18.07 -7.67 -35.28
CA ASP A 322 -18.47 -9.08 -35.38
C ASP A 322 -17.28 -10.07 -35.30
N VAL A 323 -16.05 -9.54 -35.14
CA VAL A 323 -14.83 -10.33 -35.00
C VAL A 323 -14.65 -10.73 -33.53
N GLU A 324 -14.39 -12.01 -33.27
CA GLU A 324 -14.05 -12.48 -31.93
C GLU A 324 -12.86 -11.67 -31.37
N PRO A 325 -12.99 -11.08 -30.16
CA PRO A 325 -11.96 -10.24 -29.60
C PRO A 325 -10.70 -11.04 -29.33
N GLN A 326 -9.54 -10.50 -29.70
CA GLN A 326 -8.27 -11.16 -29.47
C GLN A 326 -8.00 -11.25 -27.97
N GLU A 327 -7.77 -12.46 -27.45
CA GLU A 327 -7.64 -12.65 -26.00
C GLU A 327 -6.37 -12.00 -25.40
N TYR A 328 -5.29 -11.96 -26.20
CA TYR A 328 -3.98 -11.47 -25.84
C TYR A 328 -3.41 -10.53 -26.90
N PRO A 329 -2.54 -9.56 -26.55
CA PRO A 329 -2.06 -9.30 -25.20
C PRO A 329 -3.12 -8.60 -24.32
N ARG A 330 -3.03 -8.88 -23.03
CA ARG A 330 -3.90 -8.32 -21.98
C ARG A 330 -3.03 -7.59 -20.97
N ILE A 331 -3.39 -6.36 -20.64
CA ILE A 331 -2.67 -5.50 -19.71
C ILE A 331 -3.55 -5.25 -18.49
N LEU A 332 -3.10 -5.69 -17.32
CA LEU A 332 -3.73 -5.44 -16.03
C LEU A 332 -2.90 -4.44 -15.24
N PHE A 333 -3.50 -3.29 -14.94
CA PHE A 333 -2.91 -2.26 -14.09
C PHE A 333 -3.18 -2.59 -12.63
N LEU A 334 -2.19 -3.14 -11.93
CA LEU A 334 -2.31 -3.48 -10.51
C LEU A 334 -2.15 -2.25 -9.62
N GLY A 335 -1.39 -1.25 -10.08
CA GLY A 335 -1.23 0.03 -9.40
C GLY A 335 -0.79 1.12 -10.37
N THR A 336 -1.32 2.31 -10.16
CA THR A 336 -1.25 3.43 -11.13
C THR A 336 -0.85 4.76 -10.50
N GLY A 337 -0.45 4.76 -9.23
CA GLY A 337 -0.10 5.94 -8.47
C GLY A 337 1.39 6.07 -8.20
N SER A 338 1.84 7.31 -7.99
CA SER A 338 3.24 7.65 -7.74
C SER A 338 3.59 7.76 -6.26
N CYS A 339 4.81 7.34 -5.92
CA CYS A 339 5.52 7.53 -4.65
C CYS A 339 4.94 6.82 -3.42
N ILE A 340 3.68 7.06 -3.08
CA ILE A 340 3.05 6.54 -1.85
C ILE A 340 1.71 5.90 -2.23
N PRO A 341 1.35 4.72 -1.72
CA PRO A 341 0.01 4.17 -1.94
C PRO A 341 -1.03 5.08 -1.27
N ASN A 342 -2.16 5.30 -1.92
CA ASN A 342 -3.28 6.00 -1.31
C ASN A 342 -4.55 5.13 -1.31
N LYS A 343 -5.68 5.70 -0.87
CA LYS A 343 -6.95 4.95 -0.75
C LYS A 343 -7.47 4.39 -2.07
N THR A 344 -7.04 4.92 -3.23
CA THR A 344 -7.66 4.70 -4.54
C THR A 344 -6.68 4.28 -5.65
N ARG A 345 -5.39 4.51 -5.45
CA ARG A 345 -4.28 4.15 -6.35
C ARG A 345 -3.10 3.64 -5.54
N ASN A 346 -2.75 2.39 -5.78
CA ASN A 346 -1.55 1.74 -5.30
C ASN A 346 -0.32 2.18 -6.12
N THR A 347 0.87 1.89 -5.63
CA THR A 347 2.13 2.14 -6.36
C THR A 347 2.24 1.30 -7.62
N SER A 348 3.09 1.72 -8.57
CA SER A 348 3.27 1.11 -9.89
C SER A 348 3.37 -0.42 -9.88
N GLY A 349 2.53 -1.05 -10.68
CA GLY A 349 2.64 -2.47 -11.02
C GLY A 349 1.70 -2.80 -12.16
N ILE A 350 2.23 -3.38 -13.24
CA ILE A 350 1.47 -3.65 -14.47
C ILE A 350 1.78 -5.07 -14.92
N LEU A 351 0.77 -5.93 -14.93
CA LEU A 351 0.88 -7.29 -15.43
C LEU A 351 0.49 -7.31 -16.92
N LEU A 352 1.43 -7.72 -17.76
CA LEU A 352 1.21 -7.99 -19.17
C LEU A 352 1.12 -9.51 -19.38
N GLU A 353 -0.02 -9.99 -19.85
CA GLU A 353 -0.23 -11.36 -20.26
C GLU A 353 -0.18 -11.44 -21.78
N THR A 354 0.72 -12.28 -22.32
CA THR A 354 0.86 -12.49 -23.78
C THR A 354 0.32 -13.85 -24.22
N SER A 355 0.13 -14.77 -23.28
CA SER A 355 -0.62 -16.02 -23.41
C SER A 355 -0.99 -16.56 -22.02
N ASP A 356 -1.68 -17.70 -21.98
CA ASP A 356 -2.00 -18.41 -20.72
C ASP A 356 -0.77 -18.71 -19.86
N ASP A 357 0.38 -18.96 -20.48
CA ASP A 357 1.62 -19.37 -19.79
C ASP A 357 2.72 -18.31 -19.81
N GLN A 358 2.44 -17.14 -20.40
CA GLN A 358 3.42 -16.07 -20.58
C GLN A 358 2.94 -14.77 -19.94
N LYS A 359 3.60 -14.38 -18.85
CA LYS A 359 3.36 -13.13 -18.12
C LYS A 359 4.65 -12.35 -17.87
N ILE A 360 4.53 -11.03 -17.98
CA ILE A 360 5.55 -10.03 -17.64
C ILE A 360 4.95 -9.10 -16.59
N LEU A 361 5.71 -8.83 -15.53
CA LEU A 361 5.36 -7.80 -14.57
C LEU A 361 6.28 -6.59 -14.79
N LEU A 362 5.71 -5.45 -15.20
CA LEU A 362 6.40 -4.17 -15.37
C LEU A 362 6.23 -3.36 -14.08
N ASP A 363 7.35 -3.19 -13.38
CA ASP A 363 7.44 -2.70 -12.00
C ASP A 363 6.56 -3.49 -11.01
N CYS A 364 6.95 -3.44 -9.74
CA CYS A 364 6.27 -4.16 -8.67
C CYS A 364 6.46 -3.40 -7.35
N GLY A 365 5.86 -2.22 -7.27
CA GLY A 365 5.74 -1.44 -6.04
C GLY A 365 5.04 -2.19 -4.91
N GLU A 366 5.02 -1.57 -3.73
CA GLU A 366 4.36 -2.10 -2.55
C GLU A 366 2.93 -2.56 -2.85
N GLY A 367 2.50 -3.68 -2.28
CA GLY A 367 1.12 -4.16 -2.42
C GLY A 367 0.77 -4.84 -3.76
N THR A 368 1.69 -4.92 -4.74
CA THR A 368 1.45 -5.58 -6.05
C THR A 368 0.94 -7.02 -5.92
N TYR A 369 1.52 -7.83 -5.01
CA TYR A 369 1.01 -9.19 -4.73
C TYR A 369 -0.42 -9.17 -4.17
N GLY A 370 -0.72 -8.25 -3.25
CA GLY A 370 -2.07 -8.08 -2.71
C GLY A 370 -3.09 -7.67 -3.78
N GLN A 371 -2.69 -6.83 -4.73
CA GLN A 371 -3.52 -6.42 -5.87
C GLN A 371 -3.81 -7.60 -6.82
N LEU A 372 -2.85 -8.51 -7.04
CA LEU A 372 -3.09 -9.76 -7.78
C LEU A 372 -4.14 -10.62 -7.09
N VAL A 373 -3.98 -10.85 -5.78
CA VAL A 373 -4.93 -11.63 -4.97
C VAL A 373 -6.31 -10.99 -4.97
N ARG A 374 -6.39 -9.67 -4.88
CA ARG A 374 -7.65 -8.93 -4.92
C ARG A 374 -8.37 -9.07 -6.27
N PHE A 375 -7.62 -9.00 -7.37
CA PHE A 375 -8.17 -9.09 -8.71
C PHE A 375 -8.56 -10.51 -9.11
N TYR A 376 -7.65 -11.47 -8.97
CA TYR A 376 -7.86 -12.85 -9.44
C TYR A 376 -8.46 -13.78 -8.38
N GLY A 377 -8.35 -13.44 -7.09
CA GLY A 377 -8.61 -14.36 -5.98
C GLY A 377 -7.38 -15.23 -5.67
N LYS A 378 -7.37 -15.88 -4.50
CA LYS A 378 -6.21 -16.63 -3.98
C LYS A 378 -5.72 -17.74 -4.92
N GLN A 379 -6.64 -18.56 -5.43
CA GLN A 379 -6.30 -19.72 -6.27
C GLN A 379 -5.74 -19.29 -7.63
N LYS A 380 -6.49 -18.47 -8.38
CA LYS A 380 -6.03 -18.00 -9.70
C LYS A 380 -4.77 -17.13 -9.60
N SER A 381 -4.55 -16.43 -8.48
CA SER A 381 -3.27 -15.72 -8.27
C SER A 381 -2.08 -16.66 -8.19
N ASP A 382 -2.23 -17.86 -7.63
CA ASP A 382 -1.14 -18.84 -7.64
C ASP A 382 -0.81 -19.28 -9.07
N GLU A 383 -1.82 -19.48 -9.93
CA GLU A 383 -1.62 -19.80 -11.35
C GLU A 383 -0.87 -18.67 -12.08
N ILE A 384 -1.32 -17.42 -11.89
CA ILE A 384 -0.66 -16.23 -12.49
C ILE A 384 0.78 -16.12 -12.02
N LEU A 385 1.02 -16.28 -10.71
CA LEU A 385 2.36 -16.18 -10.13
C LEU A 385 3.27 -17.32 -10.59
N ALA A 386 2.75 -18.54 -10.76
CA ALA A 386 3.50 -19.70 -11.25
C ALA A 386 3.85 -19.60 -12.74
N ASN A 387 3.03 -18.90 -13.52
CA ASN A 387 3.27 -18.59 -14.92
C ASN A 387 3.98 -17.24 -15.15
N LEU A 388 4.47 -16.57 -14.10
CA LEU A 388 5.27 -15.35 -14.25
C LEU A 388 6.69 -15.64 -14.77
N ASN A 389 7.01 -15.18 -15.98
CA ASN A 389 8.29 -15.49 -16.64
C ASN A 389 9.31 -14.37 -16.46
N ILE A 390 8.87 -13.11 -16.55
CA ILE A 390 9.72 -11.94 -16.44
C ILE A 390 9.16 -10.94 -15.42
N VAL A 391 10.04 -10.39 -14.60
CA VAL A 391 9.80 -9.13 -13.87
C VAL A 391 10.78 -8.10 -14.41
N TYR A 392 10.26 -6.97 -14.88
CA TYR A 392 11.04 -5.80 -15.26
C TYR A 392 10.92 -4.74 -14.17
N VAL A 393 12.04 -4.21 -13.70
CA VAL A 393 12.09 -3.04 -12.82
C VAL A 393 12.75 -1.91 -13.58
N SER A 394 12.08 -0.76 -13.67
CA SER A 394 12.56 0.42 -14.41
C SER A 394 13.73 1.10 -13.71
N HIS A 395 13.64 1.29 -12.39
CA HIS A 395 14.63 2.02 -11.59
C HIS A 395 14.53 1.73 -10.08
N MET A 396 15.34 2.40 -9.25
CA MET A 396 15.53 2.09 -7.83
C MET A 396 14.58 2.79 -6.85
N HIS A 397 13.60 3.59 -7.29
CA HIS A 397 12.64 4.17 -6.34
C HIS A 397 11.70 3.10 -5.77
N ALA A 398 11.39 3.28 -4.50
CA ALA A 398 10.71 2.30 -3.64
C ALA A 398 9.35 1.82 -4.21
N ASP A 399 8.60 2.76 -4.79
CA ASP A 399 7.30 2.58 -5.40
C ASP A 399 7.32 1.74 -6.69
N HIS A 400 8.47 1.30 -7.17
CA HIS A 400 8.61 0.45 -8.35
C HIS A 400 9.14 -0.97 -8.05
N HIS A 401 9.67 -1.25 -6.86
CA HIS A 401 10.31 -2.55 -6.59
C HIS A 401 10.14 -3.14 -5.20
N ILE A 402 9.67 -2.41 -4.19
CA ILE A 402 9.60 -2.95 -2.82
C ILE A 402 8.66 -4.17 -2.73
N GLY A 403 7.65 -4.26 -3.60
CA GLY A 403 6.76 -5.42 -3.69
C GLY A 403 7.41 -6.67 -4.29
N LEU A 404 8.60 -6.57 -4.89
CA LEU A 404 9.31 -7.69 -5.53
C LEU A 404 9.50 -8.88 -4.57
N ILE A 405 9.86 -8.62 -3.32
CA ILE A 405 10.05 -9.67 -2.32
C ILE A 405 8.75 -10.47 -2.11
N GLY A 406 7.62 -9.76 -2.00
CA GLY A 406 6.30 -10.40 -1.88
C GLY A 406 5.92 -11.20 -3.12
N ILE A 407 6.29 -10.73 -4.32
CA ILE A 407 6.10 -11.47 -5.57
C ILE A 407 6.94 -12.75 -5.60
N LEU A 408 8.23 -12.70 -5.25
CA LEU A 408 9.12 -13.87 -5.21
C LEU A 408 8.65 -14.90 -4.18
N GLN A 409 8.31 -14.46 -2.96
CA GLN A 409 7.76 -15.34 -1.92
C GLN A 409 6.42 -15.94 -2.34
N GLY A 410 5.52 -15.11 -2.90
CA GLY A 410 4.21 -15.54 -3.40
C GLY A 410 4.35 -16.57 -4.51
N ARG A 411 5.27 -16.36 -5.45
CA ARG A 411 5.58 -17.31 -6.53
C ARG A 411 6.15 -18.63 -6.00
N ARG A 412 7.10 -18.59 -5.06
CA ARG A 412 7.62 -19.81 -4.41
C ARG A 412 6.49 -20.62 -3.78
N ARG A 413 5.60 -19.95 -3.04
CA ARG A 413 4.42 -20.58 -2.43
C ARG A 413 3.50 -21.17 -3.50
N ALA A 414 3.20 -20.41 -4.55
CA ALA A 414 2.33 -20.83 -5.64
C ALA A 414 2.85 -22.08 -6.35
N LEU A 415 4.14 -22.11 -6.70
CA LEU A 415 4.77 -23.28 -7.33
C LEU A 415 4.67 -24.52 -6.43
N LYS A 416 4.85 -24.36 -5.11
CA LYS A 416 4.66 -25.44 -4.14
C LYS A 416 3.20 -25.90 -4.08
N ASN A 417 2.25 -24.97 -3.97
CA ASN A 417 0.82 -25.28 -3.89
C ASN A 417 0.31 -26.01 -5.15
N LEU A 418 0.82 -25.63 -6.31
CA LEU A 418 0.45 -26.21 -7.61
C LEU A 418 1.29 -27.46 -7.96
N ASN A 419 2.16 -27.93 -7.07
CA ASN A 419 3.10 -29.03 -7.31
C ASN A 419 3.95 -28.87 -8.59
N GLN A 420 4.28 -27.63 -8.95
CA GLN A 420 5.10 -27.32 -10.11
C GLN A 420 6.59 -27.30 -9.73
N LYS A 421 7.44 -27.70 -10.67
CA LYS A 421 8.89 -27.66 -10.47
C LYS A 421 9.34 -26.21 -10.29
N HIS A 422 10.21 -25.99 -9.31
CA HIS A 422 10.84 -24.69 -9.11
C HIS A 422 11.57 -24.21 -10.39
N LYS A 423 11.27 -22.99 -10.81
CA LYS A 423 11.91 -22.31 -11.94
C LYS A 423 12.10 -20.81 -11.61
N PRO A 424 13.32 -20.28 -11.69
CA PRO A 424 13.59 -18.87 -11.42
C PRO A 424 12.86 -17.98 -12.44
N VAL A 425 12.37 -16.84 -11.97
CA VAL A 425 11.86 -15.78 -12.84
C VAL A 425 13.04 -15.00 -13.43
N ILE A 426 12.94 -14.55 -14.68
CA ILE A 426 13.97 -13.65 -15.23
C ILE A 426 13.70 -12.25 -14.67
N LEU A 427 14.68 -11.66 -13.99
CA LEU A 427 14.60 -10.33 -13.41
C LEU A 427 15.44 -9.37 -14.24
N LEU A 428 14.77 -8.52 -15.02
CA LEU A 428 15.37 -7.43 -15.77
C LEU A 428 15.34 -6.17 -14.91
N ALA A 429 16.49 -5.70 -14.42
CA ALA A 429 16.51 -4.59 -13.47
C ALA A 429 17.83 -3.79 -13.50
N PRO A 430 17.88 -2.59 -12.89
CA PRO A 430 19.14 -1.90 -12.63
C PRO A 430 20.06 -2.74 -11.74
N ILE A 431 21.36 -2.76 -12.02
CA ILE A 431 22.36 -3.56 -11.28
C ILE A 431 22.37 -3.29 -9.76
N GLN A 432 21.96 -2.11 -9.34
CA GLN A 432 21.84 -1.72 -7.94
C GLN A 432 20.82 -2.58 -7.18
N LEU A 433 19.77 -3.04 -7.85
CA LEU A 433 18.76 -3.89 -7.23
C LEU A 433 19.35 -5.25 -6.84
N TYR A 434 20.25 -5.80 -7.67
CA TYR A 434 20.94 -7.04 -7.35
C TYR A 434 21.74 -6.96 -6.04
N MET A 435 22.37 -5.81 -5.77
CA MET A 435 23.11 -5.59 -4.51
C MET A 435 22.17 -5.62 -3.31
N TRP A 436 21.00 -4.97 -3.43
CA TRP A 436 19.97 -4.99 -2.38
C TRP A 436 19.38 -6.39 -2.17
N LEU A 437 19.07 -7.12 -3.25
CA LEU A 437 18.58 -8.50 -3.17
C LEU A 437 19.63 -9.45 -2.57
N SER A 438 20.91 -9.23 -2.87
CA SER A 438 22.01 -10.00 -2.28
C SER A 438 22.13 -9.76 -0.77
N PHE A 439 21.97 -8.50 -0.33
CA PHE A 439 21.87 -8.16 1.08
C PHE A 439 20.66 -8.84 1.73
N TYR A 440 19.48 -8.72 1.13
CA TYR A 440 18.26 -9.37 1.62
C TYR A 440 18.44 -10.88 1.77
N ASN A 441 18.99 -11.54 0.73
CA ASN A 441 19.28 -12.97 0.71
C ASN A 441 20.22 -13.41 1.84
N LYS A 442 21.23 -12.60 2.14
CA LYS A 442 22.23 -12.91 3.16
C LYS A 442 21.68 -12.78 4.58
N TYR A 443 20.89 -11.74 4.84
CA TYR A 443 20.53 -11.34 6.21
C TYR A 443 19.10 -11.69 6.62
N PHE A 444 18.18 -11.87 5.68
CA PHE A 444 16.76 -12.11 5.96
C PHE A 444 16.35 -13.51 5.50
N GLU A 445 15.90 -13.63 4.26
CA GLU A 445 15.38 -14.87 3.69
C GLU A 445 16.15 -15.25 2.43
N HIS A 446 16.45 -16.54 2.28
CA HIS A 446 17.16 -17.03 1.10
C HIS A 446 16.26 -16.89 -0.15
N ILE A 447 16.62 -16.01 -1.08
CA ILE A 447 15.88 -15.74 -2.32
C ILE A 447 16.75 -15.88 -3.58
N LYS A 448 18.03 -16.22 -3.44
CA LYS A 448 19.00 -16.29 -4.54
C LYS A 448 18.56 -17.18 -5.70
N ASN A 449 17.80 -18.25 -5.41
CA ASN A 449 17.36 -19.19 -6.42
C ASN A 449 16.03 -18.79 -7.08
N GLU A 450 15.33 -17.77 -6.57
CA GLU A 450 13.99 -17.40 -7.08
C GLU A 450 14.05 -16.61 -8.40
N PHE A 451 15.21 -16.05 -8.74
CA PHE A 451 15.36 -15.21 -9.92
C PHE A 451 16.70 -15.42 -10.63
N GLU A 452 16.72 -15.10 -11.91
CA GLU A 452 17.92 -14.96 -12.74
C GLU A 452 18.05 -13.50 -13.16
N PHE A 453 19.10 -12.86 -12.68
CA PHE A 453 19.28 -11.42 -12.85
C PHE A 453 19.92 -11.07 -14.19
N ILE A 454 19.35 -10.10 -14.90
CA ILE A 454 19.91 -9.49 -16.10
C ILE A 454 19.84 -7.98 -15.94
N SER A 455 20.97 -7.30 -16.14
CA SER A 455 21.02 -5.85 -16.03
C SER A 455 20.28 -5.21 -17.21
N ASN A 456 19.42 -4.24 -16.92
CA ASN A 456 18.81 -3.42 -17.98
C ASN A 456 19.88 -2.79 -18.89
N ALA A 457 21.04 -2.41 -18.34
CA ALA A 457 22.14 -1.85 -19.13
C ALA A 457 22.72 -2.80 -20.19
N ASP A 458 22.55 -4.13 -20.03
CA ASP A 458 23.00 -5.10 -21.02
C ASP A 458 22.02 -5.26 -22.19
N LEU A 459 20.80 -4.71 -22.05
CA LEU A 459 19.73 -4.66 -23.03
C LEU A 459 19.63 -3.31 -23.76
N LEU A 460 20.64 -2.45 -23.66
CA LEU A 460 20.61 -1.14 -24.31
C LEU A 460 20.59 -1.28 -25.84
N TYR A 461 19.67 -0.57 -26.49
CA TYR A 461 19.50 -0.62 -27.94
C TYR A 461 20.74 -0.13 -28.72
N THR A 462 21.55 0.73 -28.11
CA THR A 462 22.80 1.25 -28.71
C THR A 462 23.94 0.23 -28.76
N GLY A 463 23.74 -0.96 -28.19
CA GLY A 463 24.72 -2.03 -28.19
C GLY A 463 24.47 -3.01 -27.06
N HIS A 464 23.78 -4.11 -27.37
CA HIS A 464 23.57 -5.20 -26.42
C HIS A 464 24.89 -5.81 -25.98
N ARG A 465 25.01 -6.06 -24.68
CA ARG A 465 26.20 -6.70 -24.07
C ARG A 465 25.96 -8.14 -23.64
N LEU A 466 24.73 -8.62 -23.84
CA LEU A 466 24.32 -9.99 -23.54
C LEU A 466 24.91 -10.99 -24.53
N SER A 467 25.25 -12.18 -24.02
CA SER A 467 25.56 -13.31 -24.88
C SER A 467 24.32 -13.73 -25.67
N ASN A 468 24.50 -14.26 -26.89
CA ASN A 468 23.39 -14.77 -27.71
C ASN A 468 22.53 -15.81 -26.96
N ILE A 469 23.15 -16.64 -26.12
CA ILE A 469 22.44 -17.66 -25.32
C ILE A 469 21.49 -16.99 -24.31
N SER A 470 21.99 -16.02 -23.55
CA SER A 470 21.19 -15.28 -22.56
C SER A 470 20.08 -14.47 -23.23
N TYR A 471 20.37 -13.81 -24.35
CA TYR A 471 19.38 -13.04 -25.10
C TYR A 471 18.29 -13.95 -25.69
N ASN A 472 18.67 -15.05 -26.35
CA ASN A 472 17.73 -16.03 -26.90
C ASN A 472 16.84 -16.65 -25.82
N LYS A 473 17.33 -16.77 -24.58
CA LYS A 473 16.50 -17.21 -23.45
C LYS A 473 15.42 -16.21 -23.08
N ILE A 474 15.72 -14.90 -23.08
CA ILE A 474 14.72 -13.85 -22.85
C ILE A 474 13.67 -13.91 -23.96
N ILE A 475 14.13 -13.83 -25.20
CA ILE A 475 13.30 -13.81 -26.41
C ILE A 475 12.41 -15.07 -26.50
N GLY A 476 13.00 -16.25 -26.25
CA GLY A 476 12.30 -17.53 -26.26
C GLY A 476 11.35 -17.75 -25.08
N SER A 477 11.52 -17.04 -23.96
CA SER A 477 10.65 -17.20 -22.78
C SER A 477 9.23 -16.66 -22.96
N LEU A 478 9.02 -15.76 -23.92
CA LEU A 478 7.80 -14.95 -24.06
C LEU A 478 7.32 -14.77 -25.51
N ASN A 479 7.80 -15.59 -26.43
CA ASN A 479 7.53 -15.41 -27.87
C ASN A 479 7.78 -13.96 -28.33
N MET A 480 8.91 -13.40 -27.87
CA MET A 480 9.33 -12.07 -28.23
C MET A 480 10.21 -12.12 -29.47
N LYS A 481 10.26 -11.00 -30.19
CA LYS A 481 11.21 -10.75 -31.28
C LYS A 481 12.38 -9.92 -30.80
N GLU A 482 12.13 -8.93 -29.93
CA GLU A 482 13.14 -7.97 -29.49
C GLU A 482 12.79 -7.38 -28.11
N VAL A 483 13.81 -7.17 -27.28
CA VAL A 483 13.72 -6.46 -25.99
C VAL A 483 14.80 -5.40 -25.96
N ASN A 484 14.38 -4.14 -26.04
CA ASN A 484 15.29 -3.00 -26.04
C ASN A 484 15.04 -2.10 -24.85
N THR A 485 16.10 -1.66 -24.22
CA THR A 485 16.05 -0.63 -23.18
C THR A 485 16.79 0.62 -23.61
N CYS A 486 16.44 1.75 -23.00
CA CYS A 486 17.18 2.99 -23.10
C CYS A 486 17.30 3.64 -21.72
N PHE A 487 18.29 4.49 -21.53
CA PHE A 487 18.29 5.37 -20.37
C PHE A 487 17.19 6.42 -20.50
N VAL A 488 16.57 6.76 -19.37
CA VAL A 488 15.55 7.80 -19.29
C VAL A 488 15.95 8.90 -18.31
N LYS A 489 15.34 10.08 -18.41
CA LYS A 489 15.73 11.27 -17.67
C LYS A 489 14.99 11.33 -16.33
N HIS A 490 15.52 10.62 -15.33
CA HIS A 490 14.94 10.56 -13.99
C HIS A 490 15.99 10.49 -12.88
N CYS A 491 16.23 9.31 -12.31
CA CYS A 491 17.37 9.04 -11.43
C CYS A 491 18.49 8.35 -12.22
N PRO A 492 19.73 8.30 -11.69
CA PRO A 492 20.80 7.50 -12.29
C PRO A 492 20.36 6.04 -12.47
N ASN A 493 20.61 5.46 -13.65
CA ASN A 493 20.21 4.10 -14.01
C ASN A 493 18.69 3.89 -13.97
N ALA A 494 17.93 4.89 -14.39
CA ALA A 494 16.54 4.72 -14.78
C ALA A 494 16.43 4.31 -16.26
N PHE A 495 15.52 3.40 -16.54
CA PHE A 495 15.33 2.83 -17.87
C PHE A 495 13.87 2.88 -18.34
N GLY A 496 13.71 3.04 -19.65
CA GLY A 496 12.50 2.69 -20.38
C GLY A 496 12.75 1.40 -21.17
N VAL A 497 11.67 0.73 -21.58
CA VAL A 497 11.75 -0.55 -22.31
C VAL A 497 10.73 -0.61 -23.45
N ALA A 498 11.17 -1.14 -24.59
CA ALA A 498 10.33 -1.50 -25.72
C ALA A 498 10.37 -3.02 -25.93
N LEU A 499 9.18 -3.61 -25.96
CA LEU A 499 8.94 -5.04 -26.08
C LEU A 499 8.29 -5.28 -27.44
N THR A 500 9.01 -5.93 -28.36
CA THR A 500 8.47 -6.33 -29.66
C THR A 500 8.18 -7.82 -29.64
N PHE A 501 6.94 -8.21 -29.90
CA PHE A 501 6.49 -9.60 -29.92
C PHE A 501 6.68 -10.25 -31.29
N SER A 502 6.65 -11.58 -31.36
CA SER A 502 6.83 -12.33 -32.62
C SER A 502 5.76 -12.01 -33.69
N ASN A 503 4.56 -11.60 -33.28
CA ASN A 503 3.52 -11.10 -34.18
C ASN A 503 3.76 -9.65 -34.65
N ASN A 504 4.94 -9.08 -34.35
CA ASN A 504 5.34 -7.69 -34.57
C ASN A 504 4.55 -6.63 -33.79
N SER A 505 3.66 -7.04 -32.88
CA SER A 505 3.07 -6.07 -31.97
C SER A 505 4.12 -5.51 -31.03
N LYS A 506 3.98 -4.23 -30.63
CA LYS A 506 5.00 -3.53 -29.85
C LYS A 506 4.40 -2.72 -28.72
N ILE A 507 4.91 -2.94 -27.51
CA ILE A 507 4.55 -2.20 -26.30
C ILE A 507 5.79 -1.49 -25.76
N THR A 508 5.66 -0.19 -25.49
CA THR A 508 6.71 0.60 -24.84
C THR A 508 6.26 1.05 -23.46
N TYR A 509 7.13 0.89 -22.46
CA TYR A 509 6.93 1.36 -21.09
C TYR A 509 8.00 2.37 -20.70
N SER A 510 7.60 3.53 -20.21
CA SER A 510 8.53 4.64 -19.92
C SER A 510 9.37 4.44 -18.67
N GLY A 511 8.85 3.73 -17.66
CA GLY A 511 9.26 3.97 -16.27
C GLY A 511 8.96 5.42 -15.87
N ASP A 512 9.72 5.96 -14.93
CA ASP A 512 9.66 7.39 -14.59
C ASP A 512 10.63 8.18 -15.44
N THR A 513 10.16 9.29 -16.03
CA THR A 513 10.99 10.11 -16.90
C THR A 513 10.40 11.47 -17.20
N MET A 514 11.27 12.48 -17.32
CA MET A 514 11.00 13.66 -18.14
C MET A 514 10.90 13.28 -19.64
N PRO A 515 10.40 14.16 -20.52
CA PRO A 515 10.45 13.94 -21.97
C PRO A 515 11.83 13.47 -22.48
N CYS A 516 11.85 12.29 -23.09
CA CYS A 516 13.08 11.58 -23.48
C CYS A 516 13.04 11.11 -24.93
N SER A 517 13.94 11.62 -25.77
CA SER A 517 14.07 11.24 -27.18
C SER A 517 14.50 9.80 -27.38
N GLU A 518 15.32 9.26 -26.47
CA GLU A 518 15.76 7.86 -26.52
C GLU A 518 14.58 6.89 -26.40
N LEU A 519 13.58 7.24 -25.57
CA LEU A 519 12.35 6.47 -25.43
C LEU A 519 11.55 6.49 -26.75
N VAL A 520 11.47 7.66 -27.41
CA VAL A 520 10.85 7.81 -28.74
C VAL A 520 11.56 6.92 -29.77
N THR A 521 12.90 6.87 -29.75
CA THR A 521 13.70 6.04 -30.67
C THR A 521 13.39 4.56 -30.50
N ILE A 522 13.51 4.01 -29.28
CA ILE A 522 13.26 2.58 -29.06
C ILE A 522 11.79 2.23 -29.24
N GLY A 523 10.87 3.15 -28.93
CA GLY A 523 9.45 2.93 -28.97
C GLY A 523 8.78 3.25 -30.31
N ARG A 524 9.53 3.70 -31.31
CA ARG A 524 8.98 4.10 -32.62
C ARG A 524 7.98 3.07 -33.16
N ASP A 525 6.81 3.58 -33.56
CA ASP A 525 5.68 2.81 -34.11
C ASP A 525 5.10 1.76 -33.15
N SER A 526 5.12 2.02 -31.85
CA SER A 526 4.48 1.12 -30.87
C SER A 526 2.96 1.07 -31.06
N ASP A 527 2.38 -0.12 -30.93
CA ASP A 527 0.92 -0.27 -30.83
C ASP A 527 0.39 0.36 -29.54
N LEU A 528 1.17 0.28 -28.47
CA LEU A 528 0.83 0.84 -27.18
C LEU A 528 2.06 1.46 -26.52
N LEU A 529 1.95 2.73 -26.14
CA LEU A 529 2.84 3.39 -25.19
C LEU A 529 2.15 3.46 -23.83
N ILE A 530 2.76 2.89 -22.81
CA ILE A 530 2.41 3.11 -21.40
C ILE A 530 3.39 4.15 -20.84
N HIS A 531 2.91 5.35 -20.56
CA HIS A 531 3.76 6.47 -20.15
C HIS A 531 3.35 7.03 -18.78
N GLU A 532 4.33 7.39 -17.96
CA GLU A 532 4.10 8.15 -16.74
C GLU A 532 3.52 9.54 -17.04
N ALA A 533 2.55 9.96 -16.25
CA ALA A 533 1.93 11.28 -16.33
C ALA A 533 1.77 11.85 -14.92
N THR A 534 2.90 11.93 -14.20
CA THR A 534 2.89 12.20 -12.76
C THR A 534 2.30 13.56 -12.43
N MET A 535 2.60 14.58 -13.23
CA MET A 535 2.24 15.97 -12.94
C MET A 535 1.12 16.51 -13.85
N GLU A 536 0.34 17.44 -13.30
CA GLU A 536 -0.56 18.29 -14.09
C GLU A 536 0.24 19.28 -14.95
N ASP A 537 -0.33 19.75 -16.05
CA ASP A 537 0.37 20.67 -16.96
C ASP A 537 0.69 22.02 -16.32
N ASP A 538 -0.14 22.50 -15.40
CA ASP A 538 0.11 23.71 -14.60
C ASP A 538 1.32 23.56 -13.64
N LEU A 539 1.87 22.35 -13.51
CA LEU A 539 2.99 22.00 -12.64
C LEU A 539 4.26 21.63 -13.40
N GLU A 540 4.42 22.07 -14.64
CA GLU A 540 5.58 21.77 -15.48
C GLU A 540 6.94 22.04 -14.79
N LYS A 541 7.06 23.15 -14.05
CA LYS A 541 8.28 23.44 -13.27
C LYS A 541 8.54 22.40 -12.18
N GLU A 542 7.50 21.96 -11.48
CA GLU A 542 7.61 20.92 -10.45
C GLU A 542 7.93 19.56 -11.09
N ALA A 543 7.36 19.26 -12.26
CA ALA A 543 7.68 18.09 -13.06
C ALA A 543 9.16 18.05 -13.43
N SER A 544 9.71 19.15 -13.94
CA SER A 544 11.13 19.24 -14.27
C SER A 544 12.04 19.10 -13.05
N ILE A 545 11.69 19.69 -11.90
CA ILE A 545 12.49 19.60 -10.67
C ILE A 545 12.51 18.17 -10.12
N LYS A 546 11.38 17.47 -10.22
CA LYS A 546 11.24 16.09 -9.75
C LYS A 546 11.55 15.04 -10.82
N PHE A 547 11.99 15.49 -12.00
CA PHE A 547 12.31 14.66 -13.15
C PHE A 547 11.17 13.74 -13.61
N HIS A 548 9.96 14.28 -13.70
CA HIS A 548 8.77 13.61 -14.23
C HIS A 548 8.21 14.34 -15.44
N SER A 549 7.21 13.72 -16.09
CA SER A 549 6.44 14.32 -17.17
C SER A 549 5.13 14.93 -16.68
N THR A 550 4.69 16.00 -17.35
CA THR A 550 3.28 16.40 -17.29
C THR A 550 2.43 15.51 -18.20
N THR A 551 1.11 15.64 -18.07
CA THR A 551 0.14 14.92 -18.93
C THR A 551 0.34 15.22 -20.41
N THR A 552 0.42 16.50 -20.81
CA THR A 552 0.65 16.88 -22.22
C THR A 552 2.03 16.45 -22.72
N GLN A 553 3.06 16.53 -21.87
CA GLN A 553 4.40 16.07 -22.21
C GLN A 553 4.44 14.56 -22.52
N ALA A 554 3.76 13.74 -21.72
CA ALA A 554 3.62 12.30 -21.96
C ALA A 554 2.90 11.99 -23.27
N ILE A 555 1.80 12.71 -23.55
CA ILE A 555 1.05 12.57 -24.81
C ILE A 555 1.93 12.96 -26.02
N GLU A 556 2.70 14.04 -25.90
CA GLU A 556 3.57 14.52 -26.97
C GLU A 556 4.70 13.53 -27.28
N ILE A 557 5.29 12.89 -26.27
CA ILE A 557 6.23 11.77 -26.47
C ILE A 557 5.57 10.64 -27.26
N GLY A 558 4.32 10.27 -26.94
CA GLY A 558 3.57 9.27 -27.70
C GLY A 558 3.31 9.68 -29.15
N ARG A 559 3.01 10.96 -29.41
CA ARG A 559 2.85 11.49 -30.78
C ARG A 559 4.17 11.41 -31.56
N GLN A 560 5.28 11.85 -30.97
CA GLN A 560 6.61 11.76 -31.58
C GLN A 560 7.02 10.31 -31.84
N MET A 561 6.62 9.39 -30.96
CA MET A 561 6.80 7.95 -31.12
C MET A 561 5.94 7.36 -32.25
N ARG A 562 4.92 8.08 -32.72
CA ARG A 562 3.83 7.56 -33.56
C ARG A 562 3.15 6.35 -32.91
N ALA A 563 3.00 6.40 -31.58
CA ALA A 563 2.32 5.36 -30.85
C ALA A 563 0.84 5.31 -31.28
N LYS A 564 0.35 4.12 -31.62
CA LYS A 564 -1.04 3.93 -32.04
C LYS A 564 -2.00 4.29 -30.90
N TYR A 565 -1.70 3.85 -29.68
CA TYR A 565 -2.40 4.24 -28.45
C TYR A 565 -1.43 4.67 -27.35
N ILE A 566 -1.89 5.58 -26.49
CA ILE A 566 -1.15 6.08 -25.33
C ILE A 566 -1.99 5.81 -24.07
N LEU A 567 -1.44 5.06 -23.13
CA LEU A 567 -2.01 4.86 -21.80
C LEU A 567 -1.19 5.60 -20.76
N LEU A 568 -1.83 6.57 -20.12
CA LEU A 568 -1.23 7.34 -19.04
C LEU A 568 -1.36 6.59 -17.72
N THR A 569 -0.28 6.56 -16.94
CA THR A 569 -0.22 5.93 -15.62
C THR A 569 0.66 6.73 -14.66
N HIS A 570 0.93 6.20 -13.47
CA HIS A 570 1.83 6.77 -12.47
C HIS A 570 1.44 8.19 -12.03
N PHE A 571 0.15 8.39 -11.71
CA PHE A 571 -0.38 9.71 -11.38
C PHE A 571 0.03 10.16 -9.97
N SER A 572 0.27 11.46 -9.80
CA SER A 572 0.49 12.02 -8.46
C SER A 572 -0.71 11.79 -7.54
N GLN A 573 -0.43 11.34 -6.32
CA GLN A 573 -1.45 11.08 -5.31
C GLN A 573 -2.18 12.33 -4.81
N ARG A 574 -1.70 13.53 -5.18
CA ARG A 574 -2.40 14.80 -4.90
C ARG A 574 -3.69 14.93 -5.72
N TYR A 575 -3.79 14.23 -6.85
CA TYR A 575 -4.90 14.30 -7.82
C TYR A 575 -5.36 12.89 -8.21
N ALA A 576 -5.45 12.03 -7.21
CA ALA A 576 -5.39 10.59 -7.39
C ALA A 576 -6.61 9.93 -8.03
N LYS A 577 -7.68 10.65 -8.39
CA LYS A 577 -8.84 10.01 -9.01
C LYS A 577 -8.79 10.11 -10.52
N LEU A 578 -8.59 11.31 -11.07
CA LEU A 578 -8.65 11.55 -12.51
C LEU A 578 -7.73 12.73 -12.88
N PRO A 579 -6.86 12.61 -13.89
CA PRO A 579 -6.10 13.75 -14.39
C PRO A 579 -7.02 14.78 -15.06
N ARG A 580 -6.57 16.03 -15.14
CA ARG A 580 -7.30 17.10 -15.82
C ARG A 580 -7.26 16.86 -17.33
N PHE A 581 -8.44 16.70 -17.94
CA PHE A 581 -8.55 16.66 -19.40
C PHE A 581 -8.29 18.03 -20.01
N ASN A 582 -7.46 18.08 -21.04
CA ASN A 582 -7.16 19.26 -21.84
C ASN A 582 -7.28 18.92 -23.35
N GLU A 583 -7.04 19.90 -24.21
CA GLU A 583 -7.11 19.74 -25.68
C GLU A 583 -6.10 18.72 -26.24
N SER A 584 -5.09 18.33 -25.46
CA SER A 584 -4.10 17.32 -25.87
C SER A 584 -4.65 15.90 -25.81
N PHE A 585 -5.75 15.63 -25.09
CA PHE A 585 -6.38 14.32 -25.07
C PHE A 585 -7.04 14.01 -26.43
N ALA A 586 -6.27 13.36 -27.29
CA ALA A 586 -6.71 12.89 -28.60
C ALA A 586 -7.54 11.60 -28.50
N GLU A 587 -8.11 11.17 -29.63
CA GLU A 587 -8.93 9.95 -29.77
C GLU A 587 -8.18 8.63 -29.54
N ASN A 588 -6.91 8.67 -29.15
CA ASN A 588 -6.09 7.49 -28.86
C ASN A 588 -5.41 7.51 -27.48
N VAL A 589 -5.82 8.43 -26.58
CA VAL A 589 -5.28 8.56 -25.23
C VAL A 589 -6.25 7.99 -24.19
N GLY A 590 -5.80 7.02 -23.40
CA GLY A 590 -6.54 6.46 -22.27
C GLY A 590 -5.85 6.73 -20.92
N ILE A 591 -6.63 6.61 -19.86
CA ILE A 591 -6.19 6.80 -18.46
C ILE A 591 -6.27 5.44 -17.77
N SER A 592 -5.18 5.02 -17.14
CA SER A 592 -5.19 3.79 -16.34
C SER A 592 -5.87 4.00 -14.99
N PHE A 593 -6.45 2.93 -14.46
CA PHE A 593 -6.93 2.83 -13.08
C PHE A 593 -6.38 1.56 -12.46
N ASP A 594 -6.26 1.53 -11.14
CA ASP A 594 -6.02 0.28 -10.44
C ASP A 594 -7.11 -0.73 -10.79
N ASN A 595 -6.70 -1.99 -10.96
CA ASN A 595 -7.56 -3.10 -11.33
C ASN A 595 -8.30 -2.92 -12.67
N MET A 596 -7.78 -2.05 -13.55
CA MET A 596 -8.19 -1.95 -14.94
C MET A 596 -7.47 -3.00 -15.77
N GLN A 597 -8.22 -3.74 -16.59
CA GLN A 597 -7.69 -4.73 -17.52
C GLN A 597 -8.08 -4.34 -18.95
N VAL A 598 -7.14 -4.33 -19.88
CA VAL A 598 -7.42 -3.99 -21.28
C VAL A 598 -6.72 -4.94 -22.24
N ARG A 599 -7.39 -5.27 -23.33
CA ARG A 599 -6.79 -5.88 -24.53
C ARG A 599 -6.51 -4.80 -25.56
N PHE A 600 -5.78 -5.14 -26.61
CA PHE A 600 -5.52 -4.21 -27.70
C PHE A 600 -6.79 -3.71 -28.38
N ASP A 601 -7.78 -4.58 -28.56
CA ASP A 601 -9.07 -4.22 -29.17
C ASP A 601 -9.90 -3.27 -28.29
N ASP A 602 -9.64 -3.25 -26.99
CA ASP A 602 -10.32 -2.38 -26.03
C ASP A 602 -9.75 -0.95 -26.02
N LEU A 603 -8.51 -0.74 -26.51
CA LEU A 603 -7.80 0.54 -26.40
C LEU A 603 -8.55 1.70 -27.10
N ARG A 604 -9.23 1.42 -28.21
CA ARG A 604 -10.06 2.40 -28.94
C ARG A 604 -11.29 2.87 -28.15
N LEU A 605 -11.73 2.09 -27.16
CA LEU A 605 -12.92 2.39 -26.37
C LEU A 605 -12.61 3.39 -25.25
N LEU A 606 -11.37 3.42 -24.75
CA LEU A 606 -10.99 4.17 -23.56
C LEU A 606 -11.28 5.68 -23.65
N PRO A 607 -11.00 6.37 -24.77
CA PRO A 607 -11.30 7.80 -24.89
C PRO A 607 -12.81 8.09 -24.82
N LEU A 608 -13.67 7.12 -25.19
CA LEU A 608 -15.12 7.26 -25.09
C LEU A 608 -15.60 7.36 -23.63
N PHE A 609 -14.81 6.86 -22.67
CA PHE A 609 -15.16 6.89 -21.25
C PHE A 609 -15.03 8.28 -20.62
N ASN A 610 -14.25 9.18 -21.24
CA ASN A 610 -13.90 10.47 -20.66
C ASN A 610 -15.10 11.32 -20.17
N PRO A 611 -16.20 11.47 -20.92
CA PRO A 611 -17.36 12.24 -20.44
C PRO A 611 -17.99 11.65 -19.17
N VAL A 612 -18.11 10.32 -19.10
CA VAL A 612 -18.69 9.62 -17.95
C VAL A 612 -17.74 9.66 -16.76
N LEU A 613 -16.44 9.49 -16.99
CA LEU A 613 -15.41 9.60 -15.95
C LEU A 613 -15.37 11.00 -15.32
N LYS A 614 -15.49 12.07 -16.13
CA LYS A 614 -15.58 13.44 -15.62
C LYS A 614 -16.74 13.62 -14.64
N LEU A 615 -17.93 13.14 -15.01
CA LEU A 615 -19.12 13.21 -14.15
C LEU A 615 -18.97 12.34 -12.89
N MET A 616 -18.46 11.12 -13.03
CA MET A 616 -18.24 10.20 -11.90
C MET A 616 -17.34 10.79 -10.81
N PHE A 617 -16.37 11.62 -11.20
CA PHE A 617 -15.41 12.25 -10.31
C PHE A 617 -15.59 13.78 -10.24
N VAL A 618 -16.81 14.30 -10.48
CA VAL A 618 -17.08 15.74 -10.59
C VAL A 618 -16.61 16.55 -9.37
N GLU A 619 -16.92 16.09 -8.15
CA GLU A 619 -16.47 16.78 -6.92
C GLU A 619 -14.94 16.90 -6.86
N HIS A 620 -14.24 15.87 -7.31
CA HIS A 620 -12.78 15.89 -7.35
C HIS A 620 -12.25 16.83 -8.45
N TYR A 621 -12.91 16.84 -9.60
CA TYR A 621 -12.57 17.71 -10.72
C TYR A 621 -12.75 19.18 -10.33
N ASP A 622 -13.87 19.54 -9.69
CA ASP A 622 -14.14 20.90 -9.21
C ASP A 622 -13.12 21.34 -8.15
N GLU A 623 -12.78 20.46 -7.20
CA GLU A 623 -11.72 20.73 -6.21
C GLU A 623 -10.36 21.00 -6.87
N MET A 624 -10.03 20.25 -7.93
CA MET A 624 -8.79 20.44 -8.69
C MET A 624 -8.78 21.78 -9.41
N GLU A 625 -9.86 22.14 -10.11
CA GLU A 625 -9.97 23.43 -10.80
C GLU A 625 -9.86 24.61 -9.85
N GLN A 626 -10.52 24.55 -8.69
CA GLN A 626 -10.40 25.59 -7.66
C GLN A 626 -8.96 25.72 -7.14
N LYS A 627 -8.24 24.60 -6.97
CA LYS A 627 -6.83 24.61 -6.56
C LYS A 627 -5.94 25.21 -7.64
N ALA A 628 -6.16 24.88 -8.91
CA ALA A 628 -5.43 25.44 -10.04
C ALA A 628 -5.64 26.96 -10.14
N MET A 629 -6.88 27.43 -10.07
CA MET A 629 -7.20 28.87 -10.09
C MET A 629 -6.52 29.63 -8.94
N LYS A 630 -6.55 29.09 -7.71
CA LYS A 630 -5.86 29.68 -6.55
C LYS A 630 -4.35 29.78 -6.77
N ARG A 631 -3.72 28.82 -7.44
CA ARG A 631 -2.28 28.85 -7.77
C ARG A 631 -1.98 29.89 -8.82
N GLN A 632 -2.78 29.99 -9.86
CA GLN A 632 -2.62 30.98 -10.92
C GLN A 632 -2.67 32.40 -10.33
N ILE A 633 -3.66 32.69 -9.50
CA ILE A 633 -3.78 33.98 -8.78
C ILE A 633 -2.55 34.24 -7.90
N ARG A 634 -2.04 33.22 -7.20
CA ARG A 634 -0.84 33.36 -6.38
C ARG A 634 0.40 33.66 -7.25
N HIS A 635 0.54 32.99 -8.39
CA HIS A 635 1.67 33.20 -9.28
C HIS A 635 1.65 34.60 -9.90
N GLU A 636 0.48 35.07 -10.33
CA GLU A 636 0.29 36.44 -10.82
C GLU A 636 0.65 37.47 -9.73
N LYS A 637 0.21 37.26 -8.49
CA LYS A 637 0.60 38.13 -7.35
C LYS A 637 2.10 38.14 -7.11
N GLU A 638 2.75 36.99 -7.13
CA GLU A 638 4.22 36.89 -6.98
C GLU A 638 4.95 37.58 -8.14
N LEU A 639 4.43 37.48 -9.37
CA LEU A 639 4.97 38.15 -10.55
C LEU A 639 4.83 39.67 -10.44
N ILE A 640 3.65 40.17 -10.06
CA ILE A 640 3.39 41.60 -9.83
C ILE A 640 4.32 42.14 -8.74
N GLN A 641 4.46 41.44 -7.61
CA GLN A 641 5.40 41.84 -6.55
C GLN A 641 6.85 41.86 -7.01
N LYS A 642 7.24 40.95 -7.93
CA LYS A 642 8.59 40.91 -8.48
C LYS A 642 8.85 42.08 -9.44
N ILE A 643 7.86 42.44 -10.26
CA ILE A 643 7.91 43.62 -11.15
C ILE A 643 8.02 44.91 -10.32
N GLN A 644 7.19 45.04 -9.27
CA GLN A 644 7.22 46.18 -8.35
C GLN A 644 8.51 46.31 -7.53
N ARG A 645 9.33 45.25 -7.44
CA ARG A 645 10.66 45.30 -6.79
C ARG A 645 11.79 45.65 -7.76
N ILE A 646 11.53 45.54 -9.07
CA ILE A 646 12.49 45.85 -10.14
C ILE A 646 12.32 47.31 -10.60
N GLN A 647 11.09 47.82 -10.54
CA GLN A 647 10.77 49.25 -10.59
C GLN A 647 11.14 49.93 -9.27
#